data_AF-A0A1G3BEJ6-F1
#
_entry.id   AF-A0A1G3BEJ6-F1
#
_cell.length_a   1.000
_cell.length_b   1.000
_cell.length_c   1.000
_cell.angle_alpha   90.00
_cell.angle_beta   90.00
_cell.angle_gamma   90.00
#
_symmetry.space_group_name_H-M   'P 1'
#
loop_
_entity.id
_entity.type
_entity.pdbx_description
1 polymer ?
#
loop_
_entity_poly.entity_id
_entity_poly.type
_entity_poly.pdbx_seq_one_letter_code
_entity_poly.pdbx_strand_id
1 'polypeptide(L)'
;MGVSDRFLEKGVIVATVGQGKRQREVQKARYSEKDITLCPLIVIIDASSASGSEIVAAALKENDRALTIGDRSFGKGTVQQLIDLADGSALKLTVAKYLTPLYRDIQTLGITPDVNLVPVVLGKENILLEKGTAGALREADMRGHLHGEVNPPEPPLVSLKYLAALEEIPEGEEESVYKQKDLSKDNQLQIALELIKNTASTTREQMLKDLWPSFEKIRQAEEEKIIKALADLGIDWRYGKDTKTPKPVASLALQPLKEKWTAGETVNVTLTVENQGEGALYRMYGIIESKNLLLDKLEFPLGRIDKGTSKSYTHKIELPKNSLDRSDEFTIKFTELNGNVPKDVYGTLTVEALPRPEFAFSYQITEANTEGRRPDDDGLVQKGELLDLLVTVRNIGKGASSKNVVAVRNLSQKEVFVEEGSKELGELAPGEEKTARLRFLVKEALEAKEFSMDLVITDLNFGVYLSQKLTFSVMAPKVSPSVVEVDKRIQAVRPTWVFGGRSTESPVMCQIKKGSIVRVNGWVPGWYRMGLPGGGRGWIPATDVSETSVEKEEVLALHLQYMPPVIEFEKTPLLLPSSRMTLSGSARDDQMVKHLFVMVNNEKAFFKSPKKGEKVKELAFSAEVPLKEGPNTITIVARDDAGLSYAQTFVVSSKPALAKGSGVETP
;
A
#
# COMPACT_ATOMS: atom_id res chain seq x y z
N MET A 1 13.44 11.89 25.59
CA MET A 1 13.90 13.00 26.46
C MET A 1 15.28 12.78 27.07
N GLY A 2 15.59 11.60 27.62
CA GLY A 2 16.89 11.35 28.27
C GLY A 2 18.15 11.51 27.39
N VAL A 3 18.02 11.46 26.06
CA VAL A 3 19.14 11.74 25.13
C VAL A 3 19.52 13.22 25.16
N SER A 4 18.57 14.14 24.96
CA SER A 4 18.83 15.58 24.97
C SER A 4 19.37 16.08 26.32
N ASP A 5 18.91 15.49 27.42
CA ASP A 5 19.36 15.81 28.78
C ASP A 5 20.88 15.66 28.93
N ARG A 6 21.50 14.71 28.22
CA ARG A 6 22.97 14.49 28.26
C ARG A 6 23.77 15.58 27.58
N PHE A 7 23.16 16.44 26.77
CA PHE A 7 23.86 17.47 26.01
C PHE A 7 23.48 18.90 26.45
N LEU A 8 22.60 19.04 27.45
CA LEU A 8 22.06 20.30 27.92
C LEU A 8 22.20 20.42 29.44
N GLU A 9 22.88 21.46 29.93
CA GLU A 9 22.99 21.73 31.38
C GLU A 9 21.68 22.28 31.96
N LYS A 10 20.91 22.96 31.12
CA LYS A 10 19.63 23.62 31.44
C LYS A 10 18.82 23.84 30.17
N GLY A 11 17.56 24.20 30.33
CA GLY A 11 16.66 24.53 29.22
C GLY A 11 15.42 23.64 29.18
N VAL A 12 14.46 23.98 28.32
CA VAL A 12 13.28 23.15 28.08
C VAL A 12 13.64 22.10 27.03
N ILE A 13 13.29 20.84 27.24
CA ILE A 13 13.45 19.78 26.23
C ILE A 13 12.19 19.68 25.38
N VAL A 14 11.03 19.59 26.03
CA VAL A 14 9.74 19.45 25.37
C VAL A 14 8.63 19.90 26.31
N ALA A 15 7.53 20.42 25.74
CA ALA A 15 6.29 20.58 26.47
C ALA A 15 5.18 19.72 25.85
N THR A 16 4.31 19.15 26.67
CA THR A 16 3.17 18.33 26.23
C THR A 16 1.88 19.04 26.60
N VAL A 17 0.96 19.18 25.64
CA VAL A 17 -0.34 19.85 25.84
C VAL A 17 -1.48 18.92 25.44
N GLY A 18 -2.32 18.60 26.42
CA GLY A 18 -3.55 17.82 26.23
C GLY A 18 -4.71 18.62 25.63
N GLN A 19 -5.80 17.92 25.31
CA GLN A 19 -7.01 18.52 24.75
C GLN A 19 -7.58 19.63 25.67
N GLY A 20 -7.94 20.77 25.08
CA GLY A 20 -8.49 21.92 25.81
C GLY A 20 -7.47 22.82 26.52
N LYS A 21 -6.16 22.69 26.23
CA LYS A 21 -5.05 23.49 26.81
C LYS A 21 -4.95 23.42 28.35
N ARG A 22 -5.64 22.49 29.01
CA ARG A 22 -5.83 22.50 30.47
C ARG A 22 -4.65 21.96 31.28
N GLN A 23 -3.76 21.16 30.68
CA GLN A 23 -2.55 20.69 31.34
C GLN A 23 -1.37 20.75 30.36
N ARG A 24 -0.36 21.54 30.75
CA ARG A 24 0.93 21.65 30.07
C ARG A 24 1.99 21.03 30.97
N GLU A 25 2.50 19.87 30.58
CA GLU A 25 3.68 19.30 31.23
C GLU A 25 4.93 19.82 30.52
N VAL A 26 5.91 20.35 31.27
CA VAL A 26 7.16 20.86 30.71
C VAL A 26 8.31 20.04 31.26
N GLN A 27 9.04 19.38 30.38
CA GLN A 27 10.25 18.65 30.75
C GLN A 27 11.47 19.53 30.46
N LYS A 28 12.34 19.64 31.46
CA LYS A 28 13.54 20.48 31.43
C LYS A 28 14.79 19.62 31.61
N ALA A 29 15.88 20.07 31.02
CA ALA A 29 17.18 19.47 31.24
C ALA A 29 17.62 19.68 32.70
N ARG A 30 18.35 18.70 33.24
CA ARG A 30 18.89 18.72 34.60
C ARG A 30 20.38 18.50 34.53
N TYR A 31 21.13 19.49 35.00
CA TYR A 31 22.57 19.42 35.12
C TYR A 31 23.07 18.12 35.75
N SER A 32 24.07 17.51 35.12
CA SER A 32 24.87 16.43 35.67
C SER A 32 26.34 16.59 35.28
N GLU A 33 27.25 16.16 36.15
CA GLU A 33 28.70 16.20 35.86
C GLU A 33 29.11 15.28 34.68
N LYS A 34 28.22 14.39 34.22
CA LYS A 34 28.43 13.48 33.10
C LYS A 34 27.90 14.03 31.78
N ASP A 35 27.44 15.28 31.76
CA ASP A 35 26.88 15.90 30.56
C ASP A 35 27.99 16.23 29.55
N ILE A 36 27.69 16.07 28.27
CA ILE A 36 28.60 16.27 27.14
C ILE A 36 28.29 17.63 26.52
N THR A 37 28.60 18.71 27.24
CA THR A 37 28.23 20.08 26.88
C THR A 37 29.41 20.89 26.31
N LEU A 38 30.64 20.40 26.46
CA LEU A 38 31.87 21.11 26.13
C LEU A 38 32.45 20.81 24.74
N CYS A 39 31.80 19.96 23.94
CA CYS A 39 32.24 19.67 22.57
C CYS A 39 31.26 20.23 21.52
N PRO A 40 31.73 20.60 20.31
CA PRO A 40 30.86 20.88 19.18
C PRO A 40 29.87 19.74 18.93
N LEU A 41 28.66 20.08 18.50
CA LEU A 41 27.60 19.10 18.27
C LEU A 41 26.82 19.48 17.02
N ILE A 42 26.75 18.53 16.08
CA ILE A 42 25.89 18.59 14.91
C ILE A 42 24.86 17.48 15.01
N VAL A 43 23.60 17.79 14.72
CA VAL A 43 22.50 16.83 14.67
C VAL A 43 22.03 16.71 13.22
N ILE A 44 22.14 15.52 12.66
CA ILE A 44 21.64 15.21 11.32
C ILE A 44 20.18 14.78 11.44
N ILE A 45 19.31 15.38 10.63
CA ILE A 45 17.89 15.04 10.52
C ILE A 45 17.47 14.87 9.07
N ASP A 46 16.40 14.13 8.85
CA ASP A 46 15.83 13.88 7.53
C ASP A 46 14.32 13.71 7.62
N ALA A 47 13.65 13.50 6.48
CA ALA A 47 12.21 13.27 6.44
C ALA A 47 11.73 12.01 7.21
N SER A 48 12.62 11.08 7.54
CA SER A 48 12.30 9.90 8.36
C SER A 48 12.42 10.16 9.86
N SER A 49 13.00 11.29 10.25
CA SER A 49 13.12 11.73 11.64
C SER A 49 11.74 12.13 12.17
N ALA A 50 11.12 11.25 12.97
CA ALA A 50 9.77 11.44 13.49
C ALA A 50 9.71 11.30 15.02
N SER A 51 8.74 11.95 15.66
CA SER A 51 8.43 11.79 17.09
C SER A 51 9.64 12.12 17.99
N GLY A 52 10.22 11.12 18.68
CA GLY A 52 11.33 11.33 19.61
C GLY A 52 12.55 12.01 18.98
N SER A 53 12.85 11.73 17.71
CA SER A 53 13.97 12.37 17.00
C SER A 53 13.73 13.86 16.78
N GLU A 54 12.48 14.26 16.51
CA GLU A 54 12.11 15.66 16.33
C GLU A 54 12.20 16.43 17.64
N ILE A 55 11.81 15.80 18.75
CA ILE A 55 11.99 16.36 20.09
C ILE A 55 13.48 16.58 20.39
N VAL A 56 14.34 15.60 20.07
CA VAL A 56 15.78 15.73 20.29
C VAL A 56 16.38 16.85 19.46
N ALA A 57 16.04 16.91 18.17
CA ALA A 57 16.52 17.97 17.27
C ALA A 57 16.06 19.35 17.72
N ALA A 58 14.77 19.52 18.06
CA ALA A 58 14.22 20.78 18.56
C ALA A 58 14.87 21.20 19.88
N ALA A 59 15.02 20.27 20.83
CA ALA A 59 15.66 20.54 22.12
C ALA A 59 17.08 21.05 21.94
N LEU A 60 17.89 20.44 21.08
CA LEU A 60 19.28 20.83 20.91
C LEU A 60 19.42 22.09 20.04
N LYS A 61 18.58 22.25 19.02
CA LYS A 61 18.55 23.44 18.16
C LYS A 61 18.12 24.69 18.92
N GLU A 62 16.96 24.63 19.59
CA GLU A 62 16.31 25.81 20.18
C GLU A 62 16.90 26.22 21.53
N ASN A 63 17.64 25.35 22.22
CA ASN A 63 18.47 25.72 23.37
C ASN A 63 19.89 26.16 22.95
N ASP A 64 20.09 26.51 21.68
CA ASP A 64 21.36 27.00 21.12
C ASP A 64 22.55 26.03 21.31
N ARG A 65 22.30 24.71 21.38
CA ARG A 65 23.34 23.72 21.70
C ARG A 65 23.95 23.04 20.48
N ALA A 66 23.17 22.79 19.43
CA ALA A 66 23.64 22.06 18.27
C ALA A 66 23.19 22.71 16.96
N LEU A 67 24.06 22.63 15.96
CA LEU A 67 23.68 22.92 14.59
C LEU A 67 22.90 21.73 14.02
N THR A 68 21.73 21.99 13.44
CA THR A 68 20.94 20.95 12.76
C THR A 68 21.19 20.98 11.25
N ILE A 69 21.43 19.82 10.65
CA ILE A 69 21.71 19.70 9.21
C ILE A 69 20.92 18.54 8.58
N GLY A 70 20.73 18.55 7.27
CA GLY A 70 20.06 17.48 6.53
C GLY A 70 18.77 17.96 5.87
N ASP A 71 17.65 17.24 5.99
CA ASP A 71 16.35 17.63 5.44
C ASP A 71 15.32 17.86 6.57
N ARG A 72 14.25 18.61 6.28
CA ARG A 72 13.15 18.83 7.23
C ARG A 72 12.56 17.51 7.71
N SER A 73 12.30 17.43 9.00
CA SER A 73 11.78 16.23 9.66
C SER A 73 10.34 15.90 9.27
N PHE A 74 9.85 14.74 9.71
CA PHE A 74 8.57 14.17 9.27
C PHE A 74 7.34 15.04 9.61
N GLY A 75 7.30 15.67 10.79
CA GLY A 75 6.18 16.49 11.26
C GLY A 75 5.20 15.79 12.21
N LYS A 76 5.64 14.77 12.97
CA LYS A 76 4.77 14.07 13.93
C LYS A 76 4.84 14.73 15.31
N GLY A 77 3.97 15.70 15.53
CA GLY A 77 3.85 16.46 16.78
C GLY A 77 2.88 15.88 17.80
N THR A 78 2.51 14.60 17.72
CA THR A 78 1.42 14.02 18.54
C THR A 78 1.88 12.93 19.49
N VAL A 79 1.23 12.87 20.66
CA VAL A 79 1.43 11.86 21.70
C VAL A 79 0.39 10.76 21.54
N GLN A 80 0.84 9.53 21.42
CA GLN A 80 -0.02 8.35 21.33
C GLN A 80 0.19 7.47 22.56
N GLN A 81 -0.91 7.05 23.17
CA GLN A 81 -0.94 6.13 24.30
C GLN A 81 -1.56 4.80 23.87
N LEU A 82 -0.99 3.70 24.34
CA LEU A 82 -1.61 2.38 24.24
C LEU A 82 -2.43 2.14 25.51
N ILE A 83 -3.68 1.73 25.31
CA ILE A 83 -4.62 1.38 26.38
C ILE A 83 -4.96 -0.09 26.16
N ASP A 84 -4.47 -0.96 27.04
CA ASP A 84 -4.78 -2.38 26.98
C ASP A 84 -6.27 -2.62 27.26
N LEU A 85 -6.88 -3.51 26.48
CA LEU A 85 -8.27 -3.92 26.58
C LEU A 85 -8.36 -5.29 27.24
N ALA A 86 -9.50 -5.58 27.87
CA ALA A 86 -9.70 -6.79 28.67
C ALA A 86 -9.58 -8.10 27.87
N ASP A 87 -9.73 -8.04 26.55
CA ASP A 87 -9.61 -9.16 25.62
C ASP A 87 -8.17 -9.41 25.12
N GLY A 88 -7.19 -8.66 25.65
CA GLY A 88 -5.78 -8.74 25.26
C GLY A 88 -5.41 -7.93 24.01
N SER A 89 -6.37 -7.20 23.41
CA SER A 89 -6.08 -6.20 22.39
C SER A 89 -5.63 -4.87 23.02
N ALA A 90 -5.18 -3.90 22.22
CA ALA A 90 -4.81 -2.57 22.70
C ALA A 90 -5.38 -1.47 21.80
N LEU A 91 -5.95 -0.44 22.42
CA LEU A 91 -6.38 0.79 21.77
C LEU A 91 -5.21 1.78 21.71
N LYS A 92 -4.78 2.14 20.50
CA LYS A 92 -3.80 3.21 20.29
C LYS A 92 -4.52 4.54 20.11
N LEU A 93 -4.43 5.41 21.12
CA LEU A 93 -5.16 6.68 21.16
C LEU A 93 -4.20 7.87 21.13
N THR A 94 -4.47 8.85 20.26
CA THR A 94 -3.77 10.15 20.28
C THR A 94 -4.37 11.04 21.36
N VAL A 95 -3.58 11.44 22.35
CA VAL A 95 -4.06 12.10 23.58
C VAL A 95 -3.56 13.53 23.78
N ALA A 96 -2.45 13.91 23.14
CA ALA A 96 -1.83 15.23 23.31
C ALA A 96 -0.95 15.63 22.12
N LYS A 97 -0.43 16.86 22.15
CA LYS A 97 0.61 17.36 21.25
C LYS A 97 1.91 17.63 21.99
N TYR A 98 3.04 17.43 21.32
CA TYR A 98 4.34 17.93 21.74
C TYR A 98 4.55 19.34 21.17
N LEU A 99 5.10 20.22 21.99
CA LEU A 99 5.59 21.53 21.60
C LEU A 99 7.10 21.59 21.81
N THR A 100 7.79 22.32 20.94
CA THR A 100 9.23 22.57 21.02
C THR A 100 9.61 23.37 22.30
N PRO A 101 10.90 23.52 22.63
CA PRO A 101 11.33 24.42 23.71
C PRO A 101 10.79 25.85 23.63
N LEU A 102 10.63 26.38 22.41
CA LEU A 102 10.00 27.69 22.12
C LEU A 102 8.47 27.61 22.00
N TYR A 103 7.90 26.46 22.34
CA TYR A 103 6.47 26.19 22.42
C TYR A 103 5.72 26.22 21.08
N ARG A 104 6.41 25.84 20.01
CA ARG A 104 5.84 25.75 18.66
C ARG A 104 5.22 24.38 18.43
N ASP A 105 4.09 24.34 17.73
CA ASP A 105 3.49 23.10 17.24
C ASP A 105 4.24 22.61 15.99
N ILE A 106 4.74 21.39 16.03
CA ILE A 106 5.49 20.78 14.91
C ILE A 106 4.62 19.84 14.08
N GLN A 107 3.38 19.58 14.51
CA GLN A 107 2.44 18.74 13.78
C GLN A 107 2.26 19.28 12.36
N THR A 108 2.39 18.44 11.33
CA THR A 108 2.41 18.77 9.88
C THR A 108 3.60 19.61 9.39
N LEU A 109 4.35 20.25 10.29
CA LEU A 109 5.45 21.17 9.93
C LEU A 109 6.83 20.49 10.00
N GLY A 110 7.08 19.73 11.07
CA GLY A 110 8.40 19.21 11.40
C GLY A 110 9.38 20.27 11.89
N ILE A 111 10.65 19.88 11.99
CA ILE A 111 11.79 20.69 12.34
C ILE A 111 12.57 20.99 11.06
N THR A 112 12.63 22.26 10.68
CA THR A 112 13.53 22.68 9.59
C THR A 112 14.98 22.65 10.09
N PRO A 113 15.94 22.04 9.38
CA PRO A 113 17.35 22.11 9.73
C PRO A 113 17.88 23.54 9.60
N ASP A 114 18.97 23.86 10.31
CA ASP A 114 19.69 25.12 10.10
C ASP A 114 20.39 25.13 8.74
N VAL A 115 21.01 24.01 8.37
CA VAL A 115 21.65 23.78 7.08
C VAL A 115 20.90 22.69 6.32
N ASN A 116 20.09 23.09 5.35
CA ASN A 116 19.39 22.16 4.48
C ASN A 116 20.38 21.57 3.46
N LEU A 117 20.46 20.24 3.39
CA LEU A 117 21.28 19.50 2.44
C LEU A 117 20.37 18.90 1.37
N VAL A 118 20.47 19.42 0.15
CA VAL A 118 19.63 19.02 -0.98
C VAL A 118 20.43 18.08 -1.89
N PRO A 119 20.12 16.77 -1.90
CA PRO A 119 20.80 15.84 -2.80
C PRO A 119 20.41 16.11 -4.25
N VAL A 120 21.43 16.20 -5.11
CA VAL A 120 21.32 16.10 -6.56
C VAL A 120 21.63 14.67 -6.95
N VAL A 121 20.66 13.98 -7.53
CA VAL A 121 20.75 12.57 -7.91
C VAL A 121 20.73 12.46 -9.43
N LEU A 122 21.75 11.83 -10.01
CA LEU A 122 21.89 11.67 -11.46
C LEU A 122 21.77 10.20 -11.85
N GLY A 123 20.54 9.69 -11.88
CA GLY A 123 20.23 8.31 -12.28
C GLY A 123 20.30 8.09 -13.79
N LYS A 124 20.46 6.82 -14.21
CA LYS A 124 20.38 6.42 -15.63
C LYS A 124 19.03 6.79 -16.25
N GLU A 125 17.95 6.74 -15.47
CA GLU A 125 16.58 6.97 -15.94
C GLU A 125 15.95 8.27 -15.43
N ASN A 126 16.47 8.86 -14.34
CA ASN A 126 15.89 10.05 -13.72
C ASN A 126 16.99 10.95 -13.12
N ILE A 127 16.90 12.25 -13.41
CA ILE A 127 17.71 13.30 -12.79
C ILE A 127 16.83 14.06 -11.80
N LEU A 128 17.28 14.19 -10.55
CA LEU A 128 16.58 14.95 -9.52
C LEU A 128 17.53 16.02 -8.99
N LEU A 129 17.28 17.27 -9.34
CA LEU A 129 18.05 18.44 -8.90
C LEU A 129 17.53 19.03 -7.58
N GLU A 130 16.30 18.67 -7.20
CA GLU A 130 15.58 19.22 -6.05
C GLU A 130 14.99 18.12 -5.14
N LYS A 131 15.51 16.88 -5.19
CA LYS A 131 14.97 15.71 -4.45
C LYS A 131 14.73 15.96 -2.95
N GLY A 132 15.60 16.72 -2.29
CA GLY A 132 15.48 17.04 -0.86
C GLY A 132 14.39 18.06 -0.52
N THR A 133 13.92 18.85 -1.50
CA THR A 133 12.85 19.83 -1.31
C THR A 133 11.51 19.33 -1.88
N ALA A 134 11.54 18.36 -2.79
CA ALA A 134 10.38 17.82 -3.49
C ALA A 134 10.40 16.27 -3.49
N GLY A 135 9.61 15.63 -2.60
CA GLY A 135 9.27 14.20 -2.75
C GLY A 135 9.36 13.33 -1.50
N ALA A 136 9.94 13.82 -0.40
CA ALA A 136 9.96 13.04 0.84
C ALA A 136 8.59 13.09 1.54
N LEU A 137 8.01 11.92 1.83
CA LEU A 137 6.71 11.79 2.49
C LEU A 137 6.76 12.41 3.89
N ARG A 138 5.91 13.40 4.15
CA ARG A 138 5.72 14.03 5.46
C ARG A 138 4.39 13.66 6.06
N GLU A 139 4.22 14.01 7.33
CA GLU A 139 2.94 13.86 8.03
C GLU A 139 1.81 14.59 7.29
N ALA A 140 2.06 15.81 6.79
CA ALA A 140 1.09 16.59 6.03
C ALA A 140 0.65 15.93 4.70
N ASP A 141 1.50 15.08 4.13
CA ASP A 141 1.22 14.36 2.89
C ASP A 141 0.39 13.09 3.16
N MET A 142 0.33 12.65 4.42
CA MET A 142 -0.47 11.50 4.80
C MET A 142 -1.96 11.83 4.71
N ARG A 143 -2.70 10.84 4.25
CA ARG A 143 -4.16 10.89 4.25
C ARG A 143 -4.69 10.80 5.68
N GLY A 144 -5.58 11.72 6.05
CA GLY A 144 -6.15 11.76 7.40
C GLY A 144 -5.16 12.22 8.48
N HIS A 145 -4.10 12.91 8.06
CA HIS A 145 -3.18 13.56 8.97
C HIS A 145 -3.88 14.53 9.92
N LEU A 146 -3.30 14.77 11.09
CA LEU A 146 -3.88 15.70 12.06
C LEU A 146 -3.37 17.10 11.76
N HIS A 147 -4.25 18.10 11.75
CA HIS A 147 -3.84 19.47 11.46
C HIS A 147 -3.02 20.10 12.62
N GLY A 148 -1.94 20.79 12.24
CA GLY A 148 -1.15 21.66 13.12
C GLY A 148 -1.67 23.09 13.14
N GLU A 149 -0.88 23.99 13.73
CA GLU A 149 -1.08 25.44 13.56
C GLU A 149 -0.76 25.87 12.12
N VAL A 150 -1.47 26.89 11.61
CA VAL A 150 -1.40 27.36 10.20
C VAL A 150 -0.20 28.29 9.97
N ASN A 151 0.99 27.90 10.45
CA ASN A 151 2.21 28.66 10.21
C ASN A 151 3.08 27.91 9.20
N PRO A 152 3.62 28.57 8.16
CA PRO A 152 4.58 27.92 7.29
C PRO A 152 5.83 27.52 8.10
N PRO A 153 6.49 26.41 7.75
CA PRO A 153 7.78 26.06 8.33
C PRO A 153 8.76 27.22 8.15
N GLU A 154 9.60 27.49 9.15
CA GLU A 154 10.68 28.45 9.00
C GLU A 154 11.62 28.01 7.87
N PRO A 155 12.14 28.93 7.04
CA PRO A 155 13.13 28.58 6.03
C PRO A 155 14.46 28.19 6.70
N PRO A 156 15.27 27.32 6.07
CA PRO A 156 16.61 27.03 6.55
C PRO A 156 17.50 28.28 6.46
N LEU A 157 18.52 28.36 7.32
CA LEU A 157 19.46 29.47 7.33
C LEU A 157 20.47 29.36 6.18
N VAL A 158 20.82 28.13 5.82
CA VAL A 158 21.72 27.80 4.72
C VAL A 158 21.12 26.64 3.94
N SER A 159 21.18 26.68 2.61
CA SER A 159 20.88 25.54 1.75
C SER A 159 22.11 25.18 0.93
N LEU A 160 22.52 23.92 0.99
CA LEU A 160 23.66 23.37 0.25
C LEU A 160 23.18 22.24 -0.64
N LYS A 161 23.42 22.35 -1.94
CA LYS A 161 23.25 21.23 -2.88
C LYS A 161 24.52 20.40 -2.90
N TYR A 162 24.37 19.09 -3.00
CA TYR A 162 25.50 18.18 -3.12
C TYR A 162 25.19 17.07 -4.13
N LEU A 163 26.21 16.61 -4.85
CA LEU A 163 26.07 15.47 -5.75
C LEU A 163 26.04 14.18 -4.92
N ALA A 164 24.87 13.52 -4.89
CA ALA A 164 24.69 12.28 -4.15
C ALA A 164 25.31 11.11 -4.92
N ALA A 165 26.07 10.26 -4.22
CA ALA A 165 26.51 8.99 -4.79
C ALA A 165 25.29 8.07 -4.98
N LEU A 166 25.10 7.53 -6.18
CA LEU A 166 24.14 6.46 -6.39
C LEU A 166 24.72 5.16 -5.83
N GLU A 167 24.06 4.58 -4.84
CA GLU A 167 24.27 3.17 -4.53
C GLU A 167 23.52 2.36 -5.60
N GLU A 168 24.27 1.79 -6.56
CA GLU A 168 23.71 0.77 -7.44
C GLU A 168 23.41 -0.47 -6.58
N ILE A 169 22.13 -0.70 -6.28
CA ILE A 169 21.67 -1.99 -5.76
C ILE A 169 21.69 -2.96 -6.95
N PRO A 170 22.50 -4.03 -6.94
CA PRO A 170 22.53 -5.01 -8.02
C PRO A 170 21.12 -5.58 -8.25
N GLU A 171 20.73 -5.76 -9.52
CA GLU A 171 19.46 -6.39 -9.87
C GLU A 171 19.36 -7.77 -9.18
N GLY A 172 18.34 -7.91 -8.31
CA GLY A 172 18.04 -9.14 -7.59
C GLY A 172 18.52 -9.21 -6.13
N GLU A 173 19.25 -8.21 -5.62
CA GLU A 173 19.52 -8.08 -4.17
C GLU A 173 18.41 -7.27 -3.49
N GLU A 174 17.74 -7.87 -2.49
CA GLU A 174 16.90 -7.10 -1.57
C GLU A 174 17.79 -6.24 -0.66
N GLU A 175 17.39 -4.98 -0.44
CA GLU A 175 18.06 -4.06 0.46
C GLU A 175 17.93 -4.59 1.91
N SER A 176 18.93 -5.34 2.38
CA SER A 176 18.95 -5.80 3.76
C SER A 176 19.18 -4.62 4.69
N VAL A 177 18.18 -4.32 5.54
CA VAL A 177 18.27 -3.31 6.61
C VAL A 177 19.40 -3.63 7.61
N TYR A 178 19.97 -4.84 7.55
CA TYR A 178 21.08 -5.31 8.39
C TYR A 178 22.46 -5.21 7.71
N LYS A 179 22.55 -4.74 6.46
CA LYS A 179 23.85 -4.51 5.80
C LYS A 179 24.53 -3.32 6.46
N GLN A 180 25.73 -3.52 6.97
CA GLN A 180 26.50 -2.45 7.60
C GLN A 180 26.84 -1.40 6.53
N LYS A 181 26.25 -0.21 6.63
CA LYS A 181 26.46 0.87 5.66
C LYS A 181 27.91 1.34 5.69
N ASP A 182 28.48 1.54 4.51
CA ASP A 182 29.77 2.20 4.37
C ASP A 182 29.60 3.71 4.59
N LEU A 183 29.79 4.14 5.83
CA LEU A 183 29.65 5.53 6.25
C LEU A 183 30.59 6.50 5.53
N SER A 184 31.65 6.00 4.88
CA SER A 184 32.53 6.84 4.06
C SER A 184 31.84 7.38 2.80
N LYS A 185 30.75 6.72 2.37
CA LYS A 185 29.96 7.11 1.20
C LYS A 185 28.73 7.95 1.53
N ASP A 186 28.41 8.13 2.81
CA ASP A 186 27.30 8.96 3.25
C ASP A 186 27.67 10.44 3.13
N ASN A 187 27.20 11.09 2.06
CA ASN A 187 27.46 12.50 1.78
C ASN A 187 27.06 13.42 2.95
N GLN A 188 25.91 13.19 3.61
CA GLN A 188 25.44 14.07 4.68
C GLN A 188 26.36 13.95 5.90
N LEU A 189 26.77 12.73 6.24
CA LEU A 189 27.76 12.50 7.29
C LEU A 189 29.12 13.10 6.94
N GLN A 190 29.61 12.94 5.71
CA GLN A 190 30.90 13.52 5.31
C GLN A 190 30.89 15.05 5.39
N ILE A 191 29.79 15.70 4.96
CA ILE A 191 29.59 17.15 5.12
C ILE A 191 29.56 17.52 6.61
N ALA A 192 28.84 16.76 7.44
CA ALA A 192 28.81 16.97 8.89
C ALA A 192 30.22 16.90 9.51
N LEU A 193 31.00 15.90 9.12
CA LEU A 193 32.36 15.68 9.59
C LEU A 193 33.32 16.79 9.12
N GLU A 194 33.15 17.30 7.90
CA GLU A 194 33.91 18.46 7.42
C GLU A 194 33.57 19.70 8.25
N LEU A 195 32.29 19.98 8.48
CA LEU A 195 31.84 21.14 9.26
C LEU A 195 32.32 21.07 10.71
N ILE A 196 32.09 19.96 11.41
CA ILE A 196 32.41 19.86 12.85
C ILE A 196 33.92 19.98 13.14
N LYS A 197 34.78 19.60 12.18
CA LYS A 197 36.24 19.77 12.29
C LYS A 197 36.69 21.23 12.17
N ASN A 198 35.85 22.11 11.62
CA ASN A 198 36.14 23.52 11.37
C ASN A 198 35.49 24.46 12.39
N THR A 199 35.00 23.94 13.52
CA THR A 199 34.55 24.77 14.65
C THR A 199 34.94 24.14 15.98
N ALA A 200 35.32 24.97 16.95
CA ALA A 200 35.47 24.58 18.35
C ALA A 200 34.29 25.04 19.21
N SER A 201 33.33 25.73 18.61
CA SER A 201 32.20 26.34 19.31
C SER A 201 31.18 25.30 19.73
N THR A 202 30.64 25.47 20.93
CA THR A 202 29.66 24.56 21.54
C THR A 202 28.22 25.07 21.42
N THR A 203 28.05 26.32 21.00
CA THR A 203 26.76 26.98 20.81
C THR A 203 26.41 27.12 19.33
N ARG A 204 25.14 26.88 18.97
CA ARG A 204 24.66 26.89 17.58
C ARG A 204 24.87 28.25 16.90
N GLU A 205 24.58 29.36 17.57
CA GLU A 205 24.76 30.71 17.01
C GLU A 205 26.22 30.97 16.61
N GLN A 206 27.16 30.60 17.47
CA GLN A 206 28.58 30.77 17.18
C GLN A 206 29.08 29.79 16.11
N MET A 207 28.61 28.53 16.13
CA MET A 207 28.92 27.57 15.06
C MET A 207 28.48 28.10 13.68
N LEU A 208 27.30 28.70 13.56
CA LEU A 208 26.83 29.30 12.30
C LEU A 208 27.74 30.41 11.78
N LYS A 209 28.30 31.24 12.68
CA LYS A 209 29.24 32.31 12.33
C LYS A 209 30.59 31.73 11.88
N ASP A 210 31.13 30.80 12.66
CA ASP A 210 32.43 30.17 12.40
C ASP A 210 32.45 29.40 11.07
N LEU A 211 31.34 28.71 10.76
CA LEU A 211 31.23 27.80 9.62
C LEU A 211 30.81 28.47 8.31
N TRP A 212 30.51 29.78 8.31
CA TRP A 212 30.10 30.48 7.09
C TRP A 212 31.09 30.32 5.91
N PRO A 213 32.43 30.43 6.11
CA PRO A 213 33.39 30.18 5.04
C PRO A 213 33.36 28.72 4.54
N SER A 214 33.12 27.76 5.44
CA SER A 214 32.99 26.33 5.08
C SER A 214 31.76 26.07 4.23
N PHE A 215 30.63 26.70 4.53
CA PHE A 215 29.41 26.58 3.71
C PHE A 215 29.64 27.08 2.28
N GLU A 216 30.32 28.21 2.11
CA GLU A 216 30.61 28.76 0.78
C GLU A 216 31.57 27.85 -0.01
N LYS A 217 32.61 27.34 0.66
CA LYS A 217 33.57 26.41 0.06
C LYS A 217 32.89 25.11 -0.40
N ILE A 218 32.05 24.52 0.45
CA ILE A 218 31.30 23.30 0.12
C ILE A 218 30.35 23.57 -1.05
N ARG A 219 29.62 24.70 -1.02
CA ARG A 219 28.70 25.08 -2.10
C ARG A 219 29.42 25.17 -3.45
N GLN A 220 30.56 25.87 -3.51
CA GLN A 220 31.33 26.02 -4.75
C GLN A 220 31.85 24.67 -5.25
N ALA A 221 32.43 23.86 -4.37
CA ALA A 221 32.98 22.55 -4.72
C ALA A 221 31.89 21.59 -5.23
N GLU A 222 30.73 21.55 -4.59
CA GLU A 222 29.61 20.70 -5.04
C GLU A 222 28.95 21.23 -6.31
N GLU A 223 28.85 22.55 -6.48
CA GLU A 223 28.33 23.16 -7.71
C GLU A 223 29.19 22.79 -8.93
N GLU A 224 30.52 22.84 -8.80
CA GLU A 224 31.44 22.39 -9.86
C GLU A 224 31.25 20.92 -10.21
N LYS A 225 31.08 20.06 -9.19
CA LYS A 225 30.79 18.63 -9.40
C LYS A 225 29.47 18.43 -10.14
N ILE A 226 28.41 19.14 -9.73
CA ILE A 226 27.08 19.05 -10.36
C ILE A 226 27.12 19.55 -11.80
N ILE A 227 27.75 20.69 -12.07
CA ILE A 227 27.90 21.24 -13.43
C ILE A 227 28.64 20.24 -14.32
N LYS A 228 29.75 19.67 -13.84
CA LYS A 228 30.51 18.68 -14.58
C LYS A 228 29.68 17.43 -14.87
N ALA A 229 29.02 16.89 -13.86
CA ALA A 229 28.26 15.65 -13.99
C ALA A 229 27.02 15.82 -14.90
N LEU A 230 26.37 16.98 -14.89
CA LEU A 230 25.30 17.30 -15.85
C LEU A 230 25.83 17.49 -17.28
N ALA A 231 27.02 18.08 -17.43
CA ALA A 231 27.67 18.21 -18.73
C ALA A 231 28.00 16.84 -19.35
N ASP A 232 28.42 15.86 -18.52
CA ASP A 232 28.65 14.47 -18.94
C ASP A 232 27.34 13.80 -19.45
N LEU A 233 26.18 14.29 -19.03
CA LEU A 233 24.84 13.89 -19.51
C LEU A 233 24.33 14.77 -20.69
N GLY A 234 25.15 15.68 -21.21
CA GLY A 234 24.80 16.58 -22.31
C GLY A 234 23.93 17.78 -21.89
N ILE A 235 23.81 18.05 -20.60
CA ILE A 235 23.03 19.16 -20.03
C ILE A 235 23.98 20.27 -19.61
N ASP A 236 24.00 21.38 -20.36
CA ASP A 236 24.78 22.56 -19.99
C ASP A 236 24.10 23.32 -18.85
N TRP A 237 24.62 23.14 -17.64
CA TRP A 237 24.10 23.75 -16.41
C TRP A 237 24.91 24.95 -15.93
N ARG A 238 25.75 25.56 -16.77
CA ARG A 238 26.57 26.71 -16.36
C ARG A 238 25.72 27.96 -16.11
N TYR A 239 26.19 28.83 -15.21
CA TYR A 239 25.63 30.17 -15.06
C TYR A 239 25.88 31.00 -16.33
N GLY A 240 24.94 31.88 -16.64
CA GLY A 240 25.10 32.81 -17.75
C GLY A 240 23.92 33.77 -17.86
N LYS A 241 24.13 34.81 -18.66
CA LYS A 241 23.13 35.82 -18.99
C LYS A 241 23.39 36.30 -20.40
N ASP A 242 22.32 36.48 -21.17
CA ASP A 242 22.38 37.13 -22.47
C ASP A 242 21.85 38.56 -22.37
N THR A 243 22.39 39.44 -23.20
CA THR A 243 21.89 40.81 -23.38
C THR A 243 20.62 40.86 -24.22
N LYS A 244 20.41 39.85 -25.07
CA LYS A 244 19.22 39.71 -25.90
C LYS A 244 18.12 38.94 -25.17
N THR A 245 16.87 39.19 -25.55
CA THR A 245 15.71 38.58 -24.89
C THR A 245 15.43 37.19 -25.48
N PRO A 246 15.48 36.10 -24.69
CA PRO A 246 15.00 34.79 -25.12
C PRO A 246 13.46 34.75 -25.14
N LYS A 247 12.88 33.79 -25.88
CA LYS A 247 11.42 33.60 -25.96
C LYS A 247 11.08 32.11 -25.94
N PRO A 248 11.02 31.49 -24.76
CA PRO A 248 10.73 30.06 -24.64
C PRO A 248 9.27 29.74 -24.99
N VAL A 249 9.08 28.64 -25.72
CA VAL A 249 7.77 28.01 -25.97
C VAL A 249 7.90 26.54 -25.61
N ALA A 250 7.03 26.06 -24.73
CA ALA A 250 7.04 24.68 -24.25
C ALA A 250 5.93 23.84 -24.90
N SER A 251 6.21 22.58 -25.15
CA SER A 251 5.25 21.58 -25.61
C SER A 251 5.43 20.25 -24.87
N LEU A 252 4.34 19.51 -24.69
CA LEU A 252 4.29 18.22 -24.01
C LEU A 252 3.80 17.16 -24.98
N ALA A 253 4.47 16.01 -24.98
CA ALA A 253 4.04 14.82 -25.71
C ALA A 253 3.99 13.61 -24.78
N LEU A 254 2.86 12.89 -24.79
CA LEU A 254 2.72 11.58 -24.18
C LEU A 254 2.81 10.53 -25.29
N GLN A 255 3.77 9.60 -25.18
CA GLN A 255 4.02 8.59 -26.19
C GLN A 255 3.90 7.16 -25.63
N PRO A 256 3.36 6.21 -26.41
CA PRO A 256 2.68 6.41 -27.70
C PRO A 256 1.42 7.28 -27.55
N LEU A 257 1.06 8.02 -28.60
CA LEU A 257 -0.12 8.90 -28.57
C LEU A 257 -1.39 8.04 -28.45
N LYS A 258 -2.03 8.11 -27.30
CA LYS A 258 -3.27 7.39 -26.97
C LYS A 258 -4.17 8.29 -26.14
N GLU A 259 -5.47 8.04 -26.18
CA GLU A 259 -6.42 8.69 -25.25
C GLU A 259 -6.35 8.06 -23.85
N LYS A 260 -6.04 6.76 -23.78
CA LYS A 260 -5.96 5.96 -22.55
C LYS A 260 -4.83 4.96 -22.62
N TRP A 261 -4.15 4.77 -21.50
CA TRP A 261 -3.12 3.74 -21.30
C TRP A 261 -3.68 2.62 -20.44
N THR A 262 -3.27 1.39 -20.71
CA THR A 262 -3.64 0.26 -19.84
C THR A 262 -2.63 0.14 -18.69
N ALA A 263 -3.09 -0.17 -17.49
CA ALA A 263 -2.20 -0.47 -16.37
C ALA A 263 -1.17 -1.55 -16.74
N GLY A 264 0.09 -1.37 -16.36
CA GLY A 264 1.21 -2.20 -16.81
C GLY A 264 1.90 -1.72 -18.09
N GLU A 265 1.31 -0.79 -18.85
CA GLU A 265 2.00 -0.17 -20.00
C GLU A 265 3.04 0.88 -19.54
N THR A 266 3.95 1.21 -20.45
CA THR A 266 4.88 2.33 -20.29
C THR A 266 4.35 3.57 -21.01
N VAL A 267 4.41 4.71 -20.35
CA VAL A 267 4.18 6.03 -20.97
C VAL A 267 5.47 6.85 -20.95
N ASN A 268 5.85 7.38 -22.11
CA ASN A 268 6.94 8.33 -22.25
C ASN A 268 6.37 9.76 -22.16
N VAL A 269 6.78 10.49 -21.13
CA VAL A 269 6.40 11.90 -20.93
C VAL A 269 7.55 12.78 -21.39
N THR A 270 7.40 13.41 -22.56
CA THR A 270 8.43 14.24 -23.17
C THR A 270 8.06 15.72 -23.08
N LEU A 271 8.88 16.50 -22.38
CA LEU A 271 8.83 17.96 -22.41
C LEU A 271 9.83 18.47 -23.44
N THR A 272 9.38 19.40 -24.29
CA THR A 272 10.26 20.12 -25.22
C THR A 272 10.12 21.62 -24.98
N VAL A 273 11.24 22.34 -24.94
CA VAL A 273 11.26 23.81 -24.92
C VAL A 273 12.06 24.30 -26.12
N GLU A 274 11.41 25.10 -26.95
CA GLU A 274 12.00 25.81 -28.07
C GLU A 274 12.27 27.27 -27.68
N ASN A 275 13.45 27.79 -27.99
CA ASN A 275 13.76 29.20 -27.81
C ASN A 275 13.58 29.96 -29.13
N GLN A 276 12.45 30.64 -29.27
CA GLN A 276 12.10 31.45 -30.44
C GLN A 276 12.59 32.91 -30.33
N GLY A 277 13.42 33.21 -29.33
CA GLY A 277 13.98 34.55 -29.10
C GLY A 277 15.39 34.70 -29.67
N GLU A 278 16.01 35.85 -29.38
CA GLU A 278 17.37 36.14 -29.86
C GLU A 278 18.48 35.92 -28.83
N GLY A 279 18.13 35.81 -27.54
CA GLY A 279 19.07 35.49 -26.45
C GLY A 279 19.03 34.02 -26.04
N ALA A 280 20.06 33.54 -25.36
CA ALA A 280 20.08 32.18 -24.79
C ALA A 280 19.33 32.07 -23.45
N LEU A 281 18.74 30.90 -23.18
CA LEU A 281 18.20 30.50 -21.88
C LEU A 281 19.27 29.74 -21.10
N TYR A 282 19.32 29.91 -19.77
CA TYR A 282 20.28 29.23 -18.90
C TYR A 282 19.58 28.48 -17.77
N ARG A 283 19.99 27.22 -17.55
CA ARG A 283 19.40 26.34 -16.51
C ARG A 283 17.87 26.25 -16.64
N MET A 284 17.37 26.09 -17.86
CA MET A 284 15.96 25.86 -18.11
C MET A 284 15.55 24.55 -17.44
N TYR A 285 14.47 24.61 -16.68
CA TYR A 285 14.02 23.54 -15.80
C TYR A 285 12.50 23.48 -15.79
N GLY A 286 11.94 22.27 -15.93
CA GLY A 286 10.52 22.00 -15.73
C GLY A 286 10.29 21.05 -14.55
N ILE A 287 9.17 21.18 -13.86
CA ILE A 287 8.74 20.23 -12.82
C ILE A 287 7.23 19.99 -12.90
N ILE A 288 6.81 18.73 -12.75
CA ILE A 288 5.39 18.37 -12.68
C ILE A 288 4.82 18.69 -11.29
N GLU A 289 3.66 19.34 -11.27
CA GLU A 289 2.74 19.39 -10.14
C GLU A 289 1.52 18.51 -10.43
N SER A 290 1.31 17.48 -9.60
CA SER A 290 0.16 16.58 -9.70
C SER A 290 -0.31 16.11 -8.32
N LYS A 291 -1.56 15.65 -8.24
CA LYS A 291 -2.05 14.90 -7.07
C LYS A 291 -1.77 13.40 -7.18
N ASN A 292 -1.27 12.93 -8.32
CA ASN A 292 -0.81 11.56 -8.50
C ASN A 292 0.70 11.50 -8.24
N LEU A 293 1.11 10.79 -7.19
CA LEU A 293 2.52 10.63 -6.79
C LEU A 293 3.41 9.97 -7.85
N LEU A 294 2.82 9.25 -8.82
CA LEU A 294 3.58 8.69 -9.95
C LEU A 294 4.10 9.78 -10.90
N LEU A 295 3.42 10.93 -10.95
CA LEU A 295 3.73 12.06 -11.83
C LEU A 295 4.29 13.26 -11.07
N ASP A 296 3.82 13.48 -9.84
CA ASP A 296 4.21 14.65 -9.06
C ASP A 296 5.72 14.70 -8.86
N LYS A 297 6.28 15.90 -9.01
CA LYS A 297 7.71 16.19 -8.82
C LYS A 297 8.67 15.54 -9.82
N LEU A 298 8.19 15.00 -10.94
CA LEU A 298 9.07 14.65 -12.05
C LEU A 298 9.74 15.90 -12.63
N GLU A 299 11.07 15.85 -12.79
CA GLU A 299 11.93 16.98 -13.11
C GLU A 299 12.51 16.88 -14.54
N PHE A 300 12.44 17.97 -15.30
CA PHE A 300 12.96 18.09 -16.66
C PHE A 300 14.12 19.09 -16.73
N PRO A 301 15.37 18.67 -16.44
CA PRO A 301 16.54 19.53 -16.53
C PRO A 301 16.98 19.69 -18.00
N LEU A 302 16.57 20.79 -18.64
CA LEU A 302 16.87 21.07 -20.06
C LEU A 302 18.19 21.85 -20.23
N GLY A 303 18.60 22.60 -19.22
CA GLY A 303 19.87 23.33 -19.22
C GLY A 303 19.86 24.55 -20.14
N ARG A 304 20.98 24.81 -20.82
CA ARG A 304 21.09 25.91 -21.78
C ARG A 304 20.34 25.61 -23.09
N ILE A 305 19.60 26.60 -23.57
CA ILE A 305 18.91 26.55 -24.88
C ILE A 305 19.28 27.80 -25.69
N ASP A 306 20.07 27.60 -26.75
CA ASP A 306 20.50 28.69 -27.62
C ASP A 306 19.36 29.18 -28.53
N LYS A 307 19.51 30.39 -29.06
CA LYS A 307 18.55 31.02 -29.96
C LYS A 307 18.18 30.10 -31.14
N GLY A 308 16.88 29.97 -31.44
CA GLY A 308 16.37 29.18 -32.56
C GLY A 308 16.56 27.67 -32.41
N THR A 309 16.90 27.17 -31.22
CA THR A 309 17.07 25.74 -30.95
C THR A 309 16.04 25.25 -29.94
N SER A 310 15.88 23.93 -29.85
CA SER A 310 15.07 23.27 -28.83
C SER A 310 15.87 22.25 -28.02
N LYS A 311 15.41 22.00 -26.80
CA LYS A 311 15.85 20.88 -25.96
C LYS A 311 14.63 20.08 -25.51
N SER A 312 14.82 18.77 -25.39
CA SER A 312 13.78 17.87 -24.91
C SER A 312 14.33 16.97 -23.80
N TYR A 313 13.47 16.58 -22.88
CA TYR A 313 13.75 15.61 -21.83
C TYR A 313 12.56 14.67 -21.69
N THR A 314 12.81 13.38 -21.53
CA THR A 314 11.78 12.33 -21.53
C THR A 314 11.88 11.49 -20.27
N HIS A 315 10.79 11.38 -19.52
CA HIS A 315 10.63 10.34 -18.50
C HIS A 315 9.94 9.11 -19.10
N LYS A 316 10.48 7.94 -18.80
CA LYS A 316 9.83 6.65 -19.04
C LYS A 316 9.13 6.22 -17.75
N ILE A 317 7.80 6.20 -17.77
CA ILE A 317 6.98 5.87 -16.59
C ILE A 317 6.30 4.53 -16.82
N GLU A 318 6.60 3.54 -15.99
CA GLU A 318 5.92 2.25 -16.00
C GLU A 318 4.69 2.31 -15.10
N LEU A 319 3.50 2.18 -15.70
CA LEU A 319 2.25 2.21 -14.95
C LEU A 319 2.15 0.94 -14.11
N PRO A 320 1.94 1.02 -12.78
CA PRO A 320 1.78 -0.17 -11.96
C PRO A 320 0.65 -1.06 -12.46
N LYS A 321 0.85 -2.38 -12.53
CA LYS A 321 -0.18 -3.34 -12.98
C LYS A 321 -1.47 -3.28 -12.16
N ASN A 322 -1.37 -2.89 -10.90
CA ASN A 322 -2.49 -2.72 -9.98
C ASN A 322 -3.13 -1.32 -10.01
N SER A 323 -2.75 -0.47 -10.97
CA SER A 323 -3.37 0.84 -11.15
C SER A 323 -4.88 0.71 -11.34
N LEU A 324 -5.61 1.65 -10.75
CA LEU A 324 -7.07 1.75 -10.86
C LEU A 324 -7.46 2.55 -12.10
N ASP A 325 -8.71 2.39 -12.53
CA ASP A 325 -9.31 3.30 -13.51
C ASP A 325 -9.24 4.72 -12.96
N ARG A 326 -8.53 5.60 -13.66
CA ARG A 326 -8.30 6.97 -13.22
C ARG A 326 -7.95 7.91 -14.36
N SER A 327 -8.19 9.20 -14.15
CA SER A 327 -7.69 10.27 -15.01
C SER A 327 -7.09 11.35 -14.12
N ASP A 328 -5.78 11.54 -14.25
CA ASP A 328 -5.03 12.51 -13.44
C ASP A 328 -4.54 13.64 -14.31
N GLU A 329 -4.79 14.85 -13.84
CA GLU A 329 -4.25 16.05 -14.46
C GLU A 329 -2.98 16.48 -13.75
N PHE A 330 -2.14 17.16 -14.51
CA PHE A 330 -0.88 17.68 -14.04
C PHE A 330 -0.50 18.95 -14.78
N THR A 331 0.35 19.75 -14.15
CA THR A 331 0.85 21.00 -14.70
C THR A 331 2.37 20.99 -14.63
N ILE A 332 3.03 21.43 -15.69
CA ILE A 332 4.48 21.62 -15.71
C ILE A 332 4.76 23.09 -15.40
N LYS A 333 5.43 23.33 -14.28
CA LYS A 333 5.94 24.65 -13.88
C LYS A 333 7.39 24.79 -14.33
N PHE A 334 7.81 26.01 -14.62
CA PHE A 334 9.14 26.28 -15.17
C PHE A 334 9.96 27.20 -14.28
N THR A 335 11.27 27.03 -14.32
CA THR A 335 12.24 27.97 -13.76
C THR A 335 13.39 28.14 -14.76
N GLU A 336 13.92 29.34 -14.87
CA GLU A 336 15.09 29.69 -15.66
C GLU A 336 15.94 30.68 -14.85
N LEU A 337 17.26 30.61 -14.98
CA LEU A 337 18.20 31.38 -14.15
C LEU A 337 17.92 32.89 -14.14
N ASN A 338 17.50 33.45 -15.28
CA ASN A 338 17.24 34.88 -15.47
C ASN A 338 15.73 35.22 -15.49
N GLY A 339 14.86 34.27 -15.14
CA GLY A 339 13.41 34.45 -15.05
C GLY A 339 12.63 34.38 -16.36
N ASN A 340 13.28 34.00 -17.48
CA ASN A 340 12.61 33.88 -18.78
C ASN A 340 11.97 32.50 -18.92
N VAL A 341 10.72 32.35 -18.47
CA VAL A 341 9.99 31.07 -18.47
C VAL A 341 8.85 31.05 -19.49
N PRO A 342 8.55 29.88 -20.11
CA PRO A 342 7.35 29.73 -20.94
C PRO A 342 6.08 29.73 -20.08
N LYS A 343 4.91 29.70 -20.73
CA LYS A 343 3.65 29.43 -20.03
C LYS A 343 3.65 28.01 -19.48
N ASP A 344 2.97 27.81 -18.36
CA ASP A 344 2.69 26.49 -17.80
C ASP A 344 2.05 25.58 -18.86
N VAL A 345 2.46 24.31 -18.86
CA VAL A 345 1.91 23.29 -19.75
C VAL A 345 1.02 22.37 -18.96
N TYR A 346 -0.15 22.04 -19.51
CA TYR A 346 -1.13 21.17 -18.87
C TYR A 346 -1.16 19.82 -19.57
N GLY A 347 -1.31 18.75 -18.78
CA GLY A 347 -1.41 17.39 -19.28
C GLY A 347 -2.45 16.58 -18.50
N THR A 348 -2.91 15.52 -19.14
CA THR A 348 -3.83 14.55 -18.54
C THR A 348 -3.34 13.14 -18.87
N LEU A 349 -3.20 12.29 -17.85
CA LEU A 349 -2.90 10.88 -18.01
C LEU A 349 -4.13 10.07 -17.57
N THR A 350 -4.74 9.37 -18.53
CA THR A 350 -5.87 8.48 -18.27
C THR A 350 -5.41 7.03 -18.33
N VAL A 351 -5.64 6.30 -17.24
CA VAL A 351 -5.27 4.90 -17.08
C VAL A 351 -6.52 4.04 -16.94
N GLU A 352 -6.59 2.98 -17.72
CA GLU A 352 -7.58 1.90 -17.61
C GLU A 352 -7.00 0.75 -16.79
N ALA A 353 -7.73 0.30 -15.78
CA ALA A 353 -7.30 -0.81 -14.94
C ALA A 353 -7.31 -2.13 -15.71
N LEU A 354 -6.37 -3.02 -15.39
CA LEU A 354 -6.48 -4.40 -15.83
C LEU A 354 -7.71 -5.07 -15.19
N PRO A 355 -8.38 -6.01 -15.90
CA PRO A 355 -9.38 -6.86 -15.29
C PRO A 355 -8.80 -7.53 -14.03
N ARG A 356 -9.57 -7.56 -12.95
CA ARG A 356 -9.12 -8.09 -11.65
C ARG A 356 -9.55 -9.55 -11.44
N PRO A 357 -8.72 -10.36 -10.77
CA PRO A 357 -9.13 -11.67 -10.29
C PRO A 357 -10.14 -11.50 -9.16
N GLU A 358 -10.99 -12.50 -8.99
CA GLU A 358 -11.93 -12.60 -7.87
C GLU A 358 -11.96 -14.05 -7.44
N PHE A 359 -11.99 -14.32 -6.13
CA PHE A 359 -11.87 -15.68 -5.63
C PHE A 359 -13.19 -16.14 -5.03
N ALA A 360 -13.57 -17.36 -5.39
CA ALA A 360 -14.49 -18.18 -4.63
C ALA A 360 -13.75 -19.44 -4.20
N PHE A 361 -14.22 -20.10 -3.15
CA PHE A 361 -13.58 -21.32 -2.72
C PHE A 361 -14.56 -22.33 -2.13
N SER A 362 -14.07 -23.56 -2.07
CA SER A 362 -14.62 -24.62 -1.24
C SER A 362 -13.50 -25.19 -0.40
N TYR A 363 -13.84 -25.77 0.75
CA TYR A 363 -12.87 -26.50 1.54
C TYR A 363 -13.36 -27.89 1.88
N GLN A 364 -12.40 -28.75 2.19
CA GLN A 364 -12.62 -30.08 2.70
C GLN A 364 -11.59 -30.39 3.81
N ILE A 365 -12.04 -31.12 4.83
CA ILE A 365 -11.16 -31.78 5.80
C ILE A 365 -10.95 -33.23 5.37
N THR A 366 -9.70 -33.69 5.43
CA THR A 366 -9.33 -35.10 5.25
C THR A 366 -8.25 -35.46 6.27
N GLU A 367 -8.20 -36.71 6.69
CA GLU A 367 -7.17 -37.18 7.61
C GLU A 367 -5.82 -37.33 6.88
N ALA A 368 -4.77 -36.78 7.49
CA ALA A 368 -3.41 -36.88 6.96
C ALA A 368 -2.81 -38.26 7.28
N ASN A 369 -2.16 -38.88 6.28
CA ASN A 369 -1.47 -40.15 6.49
C ASN A 369 -0.12 -39.91 7.16
N THR A 370 0.17 -40.60 8.27
CA THR A 370 1.46 -40.54 8.97
C THR A 370 1.99 -41.94 9.22
N GLU A 371 3.31 -42.11 9.23
CA GLU A 371 3.94 -43.38 9.61
C GLU A 371 3.50 -43.77 11.03
N GLY A 372 2.81 -44.91 11.15
CA GLY A 372 2.38 -45.45 12.45
C GLY A 372 0.95 -45.12 12.90
N ARG A 373 0.21 -44.25 12.21
CA ARG A 373 -1.24 -44.03 12.43
C ARG A 373 -2.00 -44.24 11.13
N ARG A 374 -2.81 -45.30 11.08
CA ARG A 374 -3.73 -45.52 9.95
C ARG A 374 -5.00 -44.68 10.23
N PRO A 375 -5.29 -43.64 9.44
CA PRO A 375 -6.50 -42.85 9.64
C PRO A 375 -7.73 -43.72 9.44
N ASP A 376 -8.79 -43.46 10.21
CA ASP A 376 -10.11 -44.08 9.99
C ASP A 376 -10.78 -43.57 8.72
N ASP A 377 -10.26 -42.47 8.16
CA ASP A 377 -10.58 -41.88 6.87
C ASP A 377 -12.07 -41.55 6.78
N ASP A 378 -12.60 -40.82 7.75
CA ASP A 378 -14.02 -40.46 7.77
C ASP A 378 -14.30 -38.97 7.52
N GLY A 379 -13.27 -38.14 7.35
CA GLY A 379 -13.38 -36.71 7.05
C GLY A 379 -14.02 -35.89 8.18
N LEU A 380 -13.99 -36.39 9.41
CA LEU A 380 -14.55 -35.73 10.59
C LEU A 380 -13.42 -35.17 11.45
N VAL A 381 -13.69 -34.08 12.18
CA VAL A 381 -12.67 -33.45 13.01
C VAL A 381 -12.73 -34.06 14.40
N GLN A 382 -11.72 -34.86 14.78
CA GLN A 382 -11.67 -35.50 16.10
C GLN A 382 -10.37 -35.14 16.86
N LYS A 383 -10.37 -35.41 18.17
CA LYS A 383 -9.22 -35.10 19.03
C LYS A 383 -8.04 -36.02 18.73
N GLY A 384 -6.84 -35.45 18.68
CA GLY A 384 -5.60 -36.20 18.44
C GLY A 384 -5.29 -36.45 16.97
N GLU A 385 -6.15 -36.03 16.05
CA GLU A 385 -5.98 -36.23 14.61
C GLU A 385 -5.13 -35.15 13.97
N LEU A 386 -4.32 -35.61 13.01
CA LEU A 386 -3.63 -34.75 12.06
C LEU A 386 -4.48 -34.65 10.80
N LEU A 387 -4.88 -33.44 10.45
CA LEU A 387 -5.84 -33.17 9.40
C LEU A 387 -5.23 -32.30 8.32
N ASP A 388 -5.52 -32.65 7.07
CA ASP A 388 -5.30 -31.81 5.90
C ASP A 388 -6.57 -30.99 5.63
N LEU A 389 -6.42 -29.66 5.53
CA LEU A 389 -7.41 -28.75 4.99
C LEU A 389 -7.12 -28.53 3.51
N LEU A 390 -7.93 -29.14 2.65
CA LEU A 390 -7.90 -28.95 1.22
C LEU A 390 -8.77 -27.75 0.86
N VAL A 391 -8.17 -26.69 0.31
CA VAL A 391 -8.86 -25.47 -0.10
C VAL A 391 -8.79 -25.36 -1.62
N THR A 392 -9.91 -25.59 -2.29
CA THR A 392 -10.02 -25.41 -3.74
C THR A 392 -10.48 -23.98 -4.02
N VAL A 393 -9.58 -23.18 -4.60
CA VAL A 393 -9.80 -21.79 -4.97
C VAL A 393 -10.09 -21.73 -6.46
N ARG A 394 -11.18 -21.07 -6.85
CA ARG A 394 -11.51 -20.75 -8.23
C ARG A 394 -11.43 -19.25 -8.45
N ASN A 395 -10.79 -18.84 -9.54
CA ASN A 395 -10.86 -17.46 -9.99
C ASN A 395 -12.18 -17.23 -10.75
N ILE A 396 -13.15 -16.57 -10.11
CA ILE A 396 -14.44 -16.19 -10.69
C ILE A 396 -14.42 -14.80 -11.34
N GLY A 397 -13.28 -14.10 -11.24
CA GLY A 397 -13.08 -12.78 -11.81
C GLY A 397 -12.77 -12.81 -13.30
N LYS A 398 -12.69 -11.62 -13.90
CA LYS A 398 -12.36 -11.46 -15.33
C LYS A 398 -10.86 -11.37 -15.59
N GLY A 399 -10.06 -11.11 -14.57
CA GLY A 399 -8.61 -10.99 -14.64
C GLY A 399 -7.87 -12.24 -14.21
N ALA A 400 -6.69 -12.47 -14.79
CA ALA A 400 -5.77 -13.47 -14.27
C ALA A 400 -5.10 -12.95 -12.98
N SER A 401 -4.74 -13.88 -12.09
CA SER A 401 -3.91 -13.63 -10.91
C SER A 401 -2.62 -14.41 -11.04
N SER A 402 -1.48 -13.88 -10.62
CA SER A 402 -0.17 -14.49 -10.92
C SER A 402 0.54 -15.01 -9.68
N LYS A 403 0.22 -14.50 -8.49
CA LYS A 403 0.84 -14.95 -7.24
C LYS A 403 -0.18 -15.06 -6.13
N ASN A 404 -0.83 -16.22 -6.10
CA ASN A 404 -1.89 -16.54 -5.15
C ASN A 404 -1.37 -17.32 -3.95
N VAL A 405 -1.72 -16.86 -2.76
CA VAL A 405 -1.38 -17.53 -1.50
C VAL A 405 -2.66 -17.84 -0.75
N VAL A 406 -2.78 -19.07 -0.27
CA VAL A 406 -3.81 -19.50 0.68
C VAL A 406 -3.14 -19.69 2.03
N ALA A 407 -3.66 -19.06 3.07
CA ALA A 407 -3.12 -19.15 4.41
C ALA A 407 -4.22 -19.29 5.46
N VAL A 408 -3.90 -19.92 6.60
CA VAL A 408 -4.77 -19.95 7.77
C VAL A 408 -4.10 -19.24 8.93
N ARG A 409 -4.88 -18.43 9.64
CA ARG A 409 -4.50 -17.86 10.92
C ARG A 409 -5.31 -18.53 12.02
N ASN A 410 -4.61 -19.13 12.98
CA ASN A 410 -5.25 -19.69 14.15
C ASN A 410 -5.80 -18.54 15.03
N LEU A 411 -7.12 -18.52 15.24
CA LEU A 411 -7.80 -17.58 16.14
C LEU A 411 -7.85 -18.08 17.59
N SER A 412 -7.52 -19.36 17.81
CA SER A 412 -7.55 -20.06 19.10
C SER A 412 -6.13 -20.34 19.57
N GLN A 413 -5.55 -19.42 20.35
CA GLN A 413 -4.09 -19.38 20.60
C GLN A 413 -3.46 -20.57 21.35
N LYS A 414 -4.18 -21.66 21.68
CA LYS A 414 -3.62 -22.77 22.48
C LYS A 414 -3.97 -24.20 22.03
N GLU A 415 -5.06 -24.46 21.31
CA GLU A 415 -5.63 -25.82 21.24
C GLU A 415 -5.56 -26.51 19.87
N VAL A 416 -5.17 -25.79 18.81
CA VAL A 416 -4.88 -26.34 17.48
C VAL A 416 -3.48 -25.93 17.03
N PHE A 417 -2.69 -26.88 16.53
CA PHE A 417 -1.32 -26.64 16.07
C PHE A 417 -1.28 -26.69 14.54
N VAL A 418 -0.93 -25.58 13.89
CA VAL A 418 -0.84 -25.50 12.43
C VAL A 418 0.57 -25.92 12.02
N GLU A 419 0.70 -27.04 11.32
CA GLU A 419 1.98 -27.53 10.78
C GLU A 419 2.34 -26.84 9.46
N GLU A 420 1.37 -26.76 8.54
CA GLU A 420 1.51 -26.09 7.25
C GLU A 420 0.40 -25.05 7.11
N GLY A 421 0.70 -23.81 7.48
CA GLY A 421 -0.28 -22.72 7.57
C GLY A 421 -0.46 -21.90 6.31
N SER A 422 0.38 -22.08 5.28
CA SER A 422 0.28 -21.33 4.03
C SER A 422 0.78 -22.13 2.84
N LYS A 423 0.16 -21.93 1.68
CA LYS A 423 0.54 -22.55 0.41
C LYS A 423 0.38 -21.57 -0.74
N GLU A 424 1.37 -21.54 -1.64
CA GLU A 424 1.28 -20.82 -2.90
C GLU A 424 0.60 -21.68 -3.97
N LEU A 425 -0.35 -21.09 -4.69
CA LEU A 425 -1.08 -21.72 -5.81
C LEU A 425 -0.51 -21.31 -7.19
N GLY A 426 0.35 -20.30 -7.22
CA GLY A 426 0.87 -19.70 -8.45
C GLY A 426 -0.23 -18.94 -9.21
N GLU A 427 -0.17 -18.97 -10.55
CA GLU A 427 -1.13 -18.30 -11.42
C GLU A 427 -2.52 -18.95 -11.39
N LEU A 428 -3.59 -18.17 -11.50
CA LEU A 428 -4.95 -18.64 -11.73
C LEU A 428 -5.61 -17.77 -12.81
N ALA A 429 -5.86 -18.36 -13.98
CA ALA A 429 -6.61 -17.74 -15.06
C ALA A 429 -8.10 -17.62 -14.71
N PRO A 430 -8.87 -16.74 -15.38
CA PRO A 430 -10.33 -16.69 -15.23
C PRO A 430 -10.98 -18.05 -15.42
N GLY A 431 -11.78 -18.49 -14.46
CA GLY A 431 -12.46 -19.79 -14.44
C GLY A 431 -11.60 -20.97 -13.97
N GLU A 432 -10.28 -20.81 -13.87
CA GLU A 432 -9.37 -21.87 -13.39
C GLU A 432 -9.54 -22.10 -11.88
N GLU A 433 -9.33 -23.35 -11.47
CA GLU A 433 -9.32 -23.75 -10.07
C GLU A 433 -8.05 -24.53 -9.70
N LYS A 434 -7.53 -24.29 -8.51
CA LYS A 434 -6.41 -25.04 -7.91
C LYS A 434 -6.67 -25.32 -6.45
N THR A 435 -6.07 -26.39 -5.94
CA THR A 435 -6.25 -26.84 -4.56
C THR A 435 -4.97 -26.65 -3.75
N ALA A 436 -5.07 -25.92 -2.64
CA ALA A 436 -4.02 -25.82 -1.64
C ALA A 436 -4.28 -26.87 -0.55
N ARG A 437 -3.22 -27.52 -0.10
CA ARG A 437 -3.25 -28.37 1.10
C ARG A 437 -2.56 -27.62 2.22
N LEU A 438 -3.29 -27.43 3.31
CA LEU A 438 -2.79 -26.91 4.58
C LEU A 438 -2.93 -28.02 5.63
N ARG A 439 -2.17 -27.97 6.72
CA ARG A 439 -2.15 -29.05 7.71
C ARG A 439 -2.17 -28.54 9.14
N PHE A 440 -2.96 -29.20 9.98
CA PHE A 440 -3.04 -28.90 11.40
C PHE A 440 -3.37 -30.13 12.25
N LEU A 441 -2.95 -30.09 13.52
CA LEU A 441 -3.19 -31.09 14.55
C LEU A 441 -4.22 -30.57 15.56
N VAL A 442 -5.27 -31.35 15.79
CA VAL A 442 -6.23 -31.12 16.87
C VAL A 442 -5.68 -31.76 18.14
N LYS A 443 -5.38 -30.97 19.18
CA LYS A 443 -4.78 -31.51 20.41
C LYS A 443 -5.75 -32.40 21.17
N GLU A 444 -5.25 -33.48 21.78
CA GLU A 444 -6.05 -34.35 22.66
C GLU A 444 -6.64 -33.59 23.85
N ALA A 445 -5.90 -32.60 24.35
CA ALA A 445 -6.29 -31.77 25.49
C ALA A 445 -7.32 -30.67 25.16
N LEU A 446 -7.79 -30.57 23.91
CA LEU A 446 -8.81 -29.59 23.52
C LEU A 446 -10.08 -29.82 24.35
N GLU A 447 -10.48 -28.84 25.16
CA GLU A 447 -11.72 -28.92 25.95
C GLU A 447 -12.94 -28.43 25.15
N ALA A 448 -12.73 -27.47 24.25
CA ALA A 448 -13.79 -26.90 23.45
C ALA A 448 -14.42 -27.92 22.48
N LYS A 449 -15.74 -27.78 22.26
CA LYS A 449 -16.51 -28.60 21.30
C LYS A 449 -16.36 -28.13 19.85
N GLU A 450 -15.75 -26.97 19.65
CA GLU A 450 -15.49 -26.39 18.36
C GLU A 450 -14.25 -25.51 18.44
N PHE A 451 -13.61 -25.27 17.29
CA PHE A 451 -12.58 -24.24 17.16
C PHE A 451 -12.76 -23.49 15.84
N SER A 452 -12.10 -22.34 15.73
CA SER A 452 -12.14 -21.54 14.49
C SER A 452 -10.76 -21.16 13.98
N MET A 453 -10.66 -21.08 12.65
CA MET A 453 -9.52 -20.54 11.92
C MET A 453 -10.00 -19.46 10.96
N ASP A 454 -9.14 -18.47 10.69
CA ASP A 454 -9.38 -17.50 9.62
C ASP A 454 -8.63 -17.95 8.38
N LEU A 455 -9.36 -18.30 7.32
CA LEU A 455 -8.79 -18.64 6.02
C LEU A 455 -8.65 -17.37 5.20
N VAL A 456 -7.47 -17.14 4.66
CA VAL A 456 -7.12 -15.99 3.83
C VAL A 456 -6.63 -16.48 2.47
N ILE A 457 -7.26 -15.99 1.40
CA ILE A 457 -6.81 -16.18 0.02
C ILE A 457 -6.37 -14.80 -0.48
N THR A 458 -5.18 -14.67 -1.04
CA THR A 458 -4.63 -13.38 -1.47
C THR A 458 -3.89 -13.50 -2.79
N ASP A 459 -4.16 -12.58 -3.71
CA ASP A 459 -3.30 -12.27 -4.84
C ASP A 459 -2.37 -11.11 -4.46
N LEU A 460 -1.06 -11.37 -4.51
CA LEU A 460 -0.04 -10.41 -4.07
C LEU A 460 0.21 -9.28 -5.08
N ASN A 461 -0.30 -9.38 -6.31
CA ASN A 461 -0.03 -8.40 -7.37
C ASN A 461 -1.09 -7.28 -7.39
N PHE A 462 -2.36 -7.64 -7.42
CA PHE A 462 -3.51 -6.74 -7.37
C PHE A 462 -3.95 -6.39 -5.95
N GLY A 463 -3.46 -7.11 -4.94
CA GLY A 463 -3.86 -6.97 -3.54
C GLY A 463 -5.30 -7.44 -3.28
N VAL A 464 -5.84 -8.31 -4.14
CA VAL A 464 -7.17 -8.91 -3.94
C VAL A 464 -7.06 -9.93 -2.83
N TYR A 465 -7.91 -9.81 -1.82
CA TYR A 465 -7.95 -10.77 -0.72
C TYR A 465 -9.38 -11.17 -0.40
N LEU A 466 -9.54 -12.41 0.05
CA LEU A 466 -10.78 -12.97 0.58
C LEU A 466 -10.46 -13.59 1.94
N SER A 467 -11.25 -13.26 2.96
CA SER A 467 -11.08 -13.82 4.31
C SER A 467 -12.38 -14.46 4.77
N GLN A 468 -12.29 -15.64 5.38
CA GLN A 468 -13.44 -16.31 5.95
C GLN A 468 -13.07 -17.03 7.24
N LYS A 469 -13.84 -16.77 8.30
CA LYS A 469 -13.79 -17.55 9.53
C LYS A 469 -14.44 -18.92 9.30
N LEU A 470 -13.63 -19.97 9.34
CA LEU A 470 -14.08 -21.35 9.34
C LEU A 470 -14.24 -21.84 10.78
N THR A 471 -15.35 -22.50 11.08
CA THR A 471 -15.62 -23.08 12.41
C THR A 471 -15.81 -24.58 12.25
N PHE A 472 -15.09 -25.35 13.05
CA PHE A 472 -15.05 -26.81 12.99
C PHE A 472 -15.57 -27.39 14.29
N SER A 473 -16.62 -28.20 14.19
CA SER A 473 -17.13 -28.97 15.33
C SER A 473 -16.21 -30.16 15.59
N VAL A 474 -15.78 -30.33 16.84
CA VAL A 474 -14.93 -31.44 17.26
C VAL A 474 -15.80 -32.58 17.76
N MET A 475 -15.75 -33.69 17.02
CA MET A 475 -16.53 -34.88 17.32
C MET A 475 -15.83 -35.73 18.39
N ALA A 476 -16.63 -36.43 19.19
CA ALA A 476 -16.09 -37.42 20.10
C ALA A 476 -15.52 -38.59 19.28
N PRO A 477 -14.33 -39.12 19.64
CA PRO A 477 -13.76 -40.25 18.92
C PRO A 477 -14.74 -41.43 18.97
N LYS A 478 -15.26 -41.81 17.80
CA LYS A 478 -16.05 -43.03 17.65
C LYS A 478 -15.15 -44.10 17.06
N VAL A 479 -15.39 -45.36 17.43
CA VAL A 479 -14.84 -46.49 16.67
C VAL A 479 -15.53 -46.50 15.32
N SER A 480 -14.94 -45.78 14.38
CA SER A 480 -15.33 -45.76 12.98
C SER A 480 -15.05 -47.13 12.36
N PRO A 481 -16.03 -47.77 11.69
CA PRO A 481 -15.75 -48.95 10.89
C PRO A 481 -14.68 -48.61 9.85
N SER A 482 -13.66 -49.45 9.73
CA SER A 482 -12.62 -49.28 8.72
C SER A 482 -13.25 -49.33 7.32
N VAL A 483 -12.77 -48.46 6.44
CA VAL A 483 -13.21 -48.43 5.05
C VAL A 483 -12.81 -49.72 4.33
N VAL A 484 -13.79 -50.39 3.73
CA VAL A 484 -13.57 -51.51 2.83
C VAL A 484 -13.29 -50.95 1.44
N GLU A 485 -12.08 -51.16 0.94
CA GLU A 485 -11.72 -50.77 -0.44
C GLU A 485 -12.56 -51.56 -1.43
N VAL A 486 -13.21 -50.85 -2.35
CA VAL A 486 -14.03 -51.44 -3.41
C VAL A 486 -13.71 -50.74 -4.73
N ASP A 487 -14.05 -51.36 -5.85
CA ASP A 487 -14.04 -50.69 -7.16
C ASP A 487 -15.38 -50.95 -7.83
N LYS A 488 -16.34 -50.07 -7.58
CA LYS A 488 -17.74 -50.24 -8.01
C LYS A 488 -18.25 -48.99 -8.67
N ARG A 489 -19.32 -49.15 -9.44
CA ARG A 489 -20.11 -48.05 -10.01
C ARG A 489 -21.47 -48.05 -9.35
N ILE A 490 -21.90 -46.86 -8.97
CA ILE A 490 -23.21 -46.63 -8.34
C ILE A 490 -23.98 -45.61 -9.16
N GLN A 491 -25.29 -45.83 -9.28
CA GLN A 491 -26.21 -44.92 -9.93
C GLN A 491 -27.08 -44.22 -8.88
N ALA A 492 -27.20 -42.90 -8.96
CA ALA A 492 -28.07 -42.13 -8.09
C ALA A 492 -29.55 -42.41 -8.37
N VAL A 493 -30.30 -42.92 -7.39
CA VAL A 493 -31.73 -43.21 -7.56
C VAL A 493 -32.63 -41.98 -7.34
N ARG A 494 -32.06 -40.94 -6.73
CA ARG A 494 -32.64 -39.60 -6.51
C ARG A 494 -31.53 -38.54 -6.56
N PRO A 495 -31.85 -37.24 -6.70
CA PRO A 495 -30.86 -36.19 -6.49
C PRO A 495 -30.25 -36.34 -5.09
N THR A 496 -28.93 -36.40 -5.00
CA THR A 496 -28.22 -36.64 -3.73
C THR A 496 -26.98 -35.75 -3.63
N TRP A 497 -26.51 -35.56 -2.40
CA TRP A 497 -25.36 -34.73 -2.07
C TRP A 497 -24.15 -35.61 -1.75
N VAL A 498 -22.99 -35.15 -2.17
CA VAL A 498 -21.71 -35.71 -1.74
C VAL A 498 -21.17 -34.85 -0.60
N PHE A 499 -20.89 -35.48 0.53
CA PHE A 499 -20.40 -34.82 1.74
C PHE A 499 -18.88 -34.97 1.87
N GLY A 500 -18.20 -33.96 2.43
CA GLY A 500 -16.74 -33.96 2.61
C GLY A 500 -16.27 -34.90 3.72
N GLY A 501 -17.17 -35.31 4.61
CA GLY A 501 -16.96 -36.32 5.63
C GLY A 501 -18.17 -37.24 5.72
N ARG A 502 -18.04 -38.33 6.48
CA ARG A 502 -19.06 -39.37 6.65
C ARG A 502 -20.15 -38.93 7.64
N SER A 503 -20.74 -37.78 7.37
CA SER A 503 -21.85 -37.19 8.10
C SER A 503 -22.63 -36.25 7.17
N THR A 504 -23.95 -36.21 7.31
CA THR A 504 -24.79 -35.22 6.63
C THR A 504 -24.60 -33.80 7.17
N GLU A 505 -23.90 -33.65 8.30
CA GLU A 505 -23.51 -32.37 8.88
C GLU A 505 -22.17 -31.85 8.31
N SER A 506 -21.44 -32.67 7.55
CA SER A 506 -20.20 -32.25 6.89
C SER A 506 -20.50 -31.32 5.70
N PRO A 507 -19.54 -30.48 5.29
CA PRO A 507 -19.70 -29.63 4.11
C PRO A 507 -20.10 -30.41 2.86
N VAL A 508 -21.02 -29.84 2.08
CA VAL A 508 -21.43 -30.41 0.79
C VAL A 508 -20.36 -30.08 -0.25
N MET A 509 -19.86 -31.12 -0.93
CA MET A 509 -18.80 -31.01 -1.94
C MET A 509 -19.36 -30.90 -3.35
N CYS A 510 -20.43 -31.61 -3.68
CA CYS A 510 -21.14 -31.48 -4.94
C CYS A 510 -22.54 -32.12 -4.88
N GLN A 511 -23.35 -31.90 -5.91
CA GLN A 511 -24.64 -32.55 -6.10
C GLN A 511 -24.58 -33.53 -7.27
N ILE A 512 -25.17 -34.71 -7.09
CA ILE A 512 -25.32 -35.71 -8.13
C ILE A 512 -26.79 -35.77 -8.54
N LYS A 513 -27.04 -35.66 -9.85
CA LYS A 513 -28.40 -35.72 -10.41
C LYS A 513 -28.92 -37.16 -10.38
N LYS A 514 -30.24 -37.33 -10.36
CA LYS A 514 -30.85 -38.66 -10.49
C LYS A 514 -30.42 -39.30 -11.82
N GLY A 515 -30.03 -40.57 -11.77
CA GLY A 515 -29.60 -41.37 -12.92
C GLY A 515 -28.13 -41.25 -13.25
N SER A 516 -27.42 -40.29 -12.66
CA SER A 516 -25.97 -40.14 -12.80
C SER A 516 -25.22 -41.32 -12.20
N ILE A 517 -24.11 -41.68 -12.83
CA ILE A 517 -23.27 -42.82 -12.43
C ILE A 517 -21.91 -42.29 -12.00
N VAL A 518 -21.43 -42.76 -10.86
CA VAL A 518 -20.11 -42.41 -10.33
C VAL A 518 -19.36 -43.65 -9.87
N ARG A 519 -18.04 -43.59 -9.97
CA ARG A 519 -17.13 -44.61 -9.43
C ARG A 519 -16.89 -44.37 -7.94
N VAL A 520 -16.98 -45.43 -7.16
CA VAL A 520 -16.71 -45.43 -5.71
C VAL A 520 -15.53 -46.34 -5.41
N ASN A 521 -14.69 -45.89 -4.48
CA ASN A 521 -13.46 -46.57 -4.10
C ASN A 521 -13.48 -47.10 -2.65
N GLY A 522 -14.57 -46.89 -1.90
CA GLY A 522 -14.67 -47.37 -0.53
C GLY A 522 -16.12 -47.61 -0.11
N TRP A 523 -16.30 -48.49 0.86
CA TRP A 523 -17.59 -48.80 1.44
C TRP A 523 -17.50 -49.00 2.95
N VAL A 524 -18.50 -48.49 3.65
CA VAL A 524 -18.78 -48.76 5.07
C VAL A 524 -20.29 -48.87 5.25
N PRO A 525 -20.80 -49.50 6.32
CA PRO A 525 -22.24 -49.61 6.53
C PRO A 525 -22.96 -48.25 6.42
N GLY A 526 -23.84 -48.15 5.42
CA GLY A 526 -24.64 -46.94 5.14
C GLY A 526 -24.00 -45.90 4.22
N TRP A 527 -22.74 -46.05 3.80
CA TRP A 527 -22.04 -45.05 2.98
C TRP A 527 -21.10 -45.64 1.93
N TYR A 528 -20.99 -44.96 0.79
CA TYR A 528 -19.92 -45.16 -0.18
C TYR A 528 -18.95 -43.98 -0.18
N ARG A 529 -17.66 -44.27 -0.33
CA ARG A 529 -16.58 -43.30 -0.52
C ARG A 529 -16.22 -43.19 -1.99
N MET A 530 -15.92 -41.99 -2.46
CA MET A 530 -15.43 -41.73 -3.81
C MET A 530 -14.27 -40.73 -3.83
N GLY A 531 -13.54 -40.68 -4.95
CA GLY A 531 -12.56 -39.62 -5.18
C GLY A 531 -13.22 -38.32 -5.66
N LEU A 532 -12.65 -37.18 -5.27
CA LEU A 532 -13.02 -35.85 -5.76
C LEU A 532 -11.84 -35.17 -6.47
N PRO A 533 -12.08 -34.14 -7.30
CA PRO A 533 -11.02 -33.29 -7.86
C PRO A 533 -10.07 -32.77 -6.79
N GLY A 534 -8.81 -32.48 -7.16
CA GLY A 534 -7.81 -31.94 -6.23
C GLY A 534 -7.30 -32.94 -5.18
N GLY A 535 -7.63 -34.23 -5.31
CA GLY A 535 -7.20 -35.28 -4.37
C GLY A 535 -8.09 -35.40 -3.13
N GLY A 536 -9.28 -34.78 -3.14
CA GLY A 536 -10.28 -34.90 -2.08
C GLY A 536 -11.04 -36.24 -2.12
N ARG A 537 -11.93 -36.44 -1.15
CA ARG A 537 -12.74 -37.66 -0.98
C ARG A 537 -14.21 -37.33 -0.69
N GLY A 538 -15.15 -37.99 -1.33
CA GLY A 538 -16.58 -37.73 -1.13
C GLY A 538 -17.28 -38.89 -0.43
N TRP A 539 -18.30 -38.59 0.37
CA TRP A 539 -19.17 -39.56 1.02
C TRP A 539 -20.61 -39.44 0.51
N ILE A 540 -21.19 -40.56 0.09
CA ILE A 540 -22.56 -40.66 -0.41
C ILE A 540 -23.36 -41.63 0.47
N PRO A 541 -24.58 -41.29 0.91
CA PRO A 541 -25.46 -42.23 1.60
C PRO A 541 -25.81 -43.42 0.70
N ALA A 542 -25.59 -44.64 1.18
CA ALA A 542 -25.90 -45.86 0.42
C ALA A 542 -27.39 -46.00 0.08
N THR A 543 -28.27 -45.35 0.84
CA THR A 543 -29.72 -45.28 0.56
C THR A 543 -30.09 -44.49 -0.68
N ASP A 544 -29.17 -43.67 -1.18
CA ASP A 544 -29.44 -42.72 -2.27
C ASP A 544 -29.00 -43.24 -3.64
N VAL A 545 -28.40 -44.43 -3.65
CA VAL A 545 -27.72 -44.99 -4.82
C VAL A 545 -27.94 -46.50 -4.91
N SER A 546 -27.75 -47.05 -6.12
CA SER A 546 -27.78 -48.49 -6.38
C SER A 546 -26.58 -48.92 -7.22
N GLU A 547 -26.00 -50.08 -6.95
CA GLU A 547 -24.89 -50.61 -7.78
C GLU A 547 -25.33 -50.82 -9.24
N THR A 548 -24.43 -50.54 -10.18
CA THR A 548 -24.68 -50.67 -11.61
C THR A 548 -23.44 -51.17 -12.34
N SER A 549 -23.64 -51.86 -13.46
CA SER A 549 -22.58 -52.28 -14.37
C SER A 549 -22.31 -51.31 -15.53
N VAL A 550 -23.08 -50.21 -15.62
CA VAL A 550 -22.95 -49.23 -16.69
C VAL A 550 -21.66 -48.40 -16.51
N GLU A 551 -20.83 -48.30 -17.55
CA GLU A 551 -19.49 -47.71 -17.48
C GLU A 551 -19.43 -46.20 -17.70
N LYS A 552 -20.53 -45.55 -18.11
CA LYS A 552 -20.54 -44.12 -18.43
C LYS A 552 -20.62 -43.28 -17.15
N GLU A 553 -19.46 -42.83 -16.67
CA GLU A 553 -19.31 -41.99 -15.47
C GLU A 553 -19.59 -40.51 -15.75
N GLU A 554 -20.19 -39.80 -14.79
CA GLU A 554 -20.35 -38.35 -14.83
C GLU A 554 -19.08 -37.65 -14.30
N VAL A 555 -18.67 -36.57 -14.98
CA VAL A 555 -17.61 -35.69 -14.48
C VAL A 555 -18.17 -34.79 -13.40
N LEU A 556 -17.68 -34.93 -12.16
CA LEU A 556 -18.11 -34.12 -11.05
C LEU A 556 -17.40 -32.76 -11.02
N ALA A 557 -18.17 -31.70 -10.79
CA ALA A 557 -17.65 -30.37 -10.47
C ALA A 557 -17.90 -30.08 -8.99
N LEU A 558 -16.89 -29.55 -8.30
CA LEU A 558 -17.06 -29.11 -6.90
C LEU A 558 -18.01 -27.91 -6.82
N HIS A 559 -18.87 -27.95 -5.81
CA HIS A 559 -19.71 -26.85 -5.39
C HIS A 559 -18.84 -25.81 -4.67
N LEU A 560 -18.88 -24.57 -5.14
CA LEU A 560 -18.25 -23.44 -4.45
C LEU A 560 -19.09 -23.10 -3.21
N GLN A 561 -18.53 -23.38 -2.03
CA GLN A 561 -19.21 -23.19 -0.75
C GLN A 561 -19.25 -21.72 -0.34
N TYR A 562 -18.26 -20.93 -0.78
CA TYR A 562 -18.08 -19.53 -0.42
C TYR A 562 -17.85 -18.72 -1.69
N MET A 563 -18.85 -17.93 -2.05
CA MET A 563 -18.82 -17.00 -3.17
C MET A 563 -19.10 -15.60 -2.64
N PRO A 564 -18.19 -14.63 -2.83
CA PRO A 564 -18.48 -13.26 -2.40
C PRO A 564 -19.54 -12.62 -3.31
N PRO A 565 -20.24 -11.57 -2.84
CA PRO A 565 -21.18 -10.83 -3.68
C PRO A 565 -20.50 -10.23 -4.91
N VAL A 566 -21.23 -10.15 -6.03
CA VAL A 566 -20.80 -9.45 -7.24
C VAL A 566 -21.45 -8.07 -7.30
N ILE A 567 -20.69 -7.04 -7.68
CA ILE A 567 -21.20 -5.68 -7.88
C ILE A 567 -21.17 -5.34 -9.36
N GLU A 568 -22.30 -4.84 -9.87
CA GLU A 568 -22.42 -4.23 -11.19
C GLU A 568 -22.94 -2.81 -11.04
N PHE A 569 -22.35 -1.86 -11.76
CA PHE A 569 -22.76 -0.46 -11.73
C PHE A 569 -22.57 0.21 -13.09
N GLU A 570 -23.29 1.29 -13.32
CA GLU A 570 -23.20 2.08 -14.54
C GLU A 570 -21.81 2.72 -14.66
N LYS A 571 -21.15 2.57 -15.80
CA LYS A 571 -19.85 3.21 -16.05
C LYS A 571 -20.00 4.72 -15.97
N THR A 572 -19.06 5.35 -15.28
CA THR A 572 -19.05 6.80 -15.10
C THR A 572 -17.78 7.43 -15.67
N PRO A 573 -17.83 8.70 -16.13
CA PRO A 573 -16.63 9.43 -16.51
C PRO A 573 -15.65 9.54 -15.34
N LEU A 574 -14.36 9.39 -15.63
CA LEU A 574 -13.28 9.48 -14.63
C LEU A 574 -12.88 10.95 -14.33
N LEU A 575 -13.37 11.90 -15.12
CA LEU A 575 -13.18 13.34 -14.92
C LEU A 575 -14.56 14.01 -14.94
N LEU A 576 -14.89 14.76 -13.90
CA LEU A 576 -16.20 15.39 -13.72
C LEU A 576 -16.08 16.88 -13.38
N PRO A 577 -16.81 17.76 -14.07
CA PRO A 577 -16.88 19.18 -13.71
C PRO A 577 -17.88 19.42 -12.55
N SER A 578 -17.91 18.55 -11.54
CA SER A 578 -18.92 18.60 -10.47
C SER A 578 -18.32 18.14 -9.14
N SER A 579 -18.76 18.75 -8.05
CA SER A 579 -18.44 18.33 -6.67
C SER A 579 -19.33 17.19 -6.16
N ARG A 580 -20.16 16.60 -7.03
CA ARG A 580 -21.04 15.48 -6.73
C ARG A 580 -21.17 14.53 -7.91
N MET A 581 -21.48 13.28 -7.60
CA MET A 581 -21.64 12.21 -8.58
C MET A 581 -22.76 11.28 -8.17
N THR A 582 -23.52 10.80 -9.14
CA THR A 582 -24.53 9.75 -8.94
C THR A 582 -23.96 8.41 -9.40
N LEU A 583 -24.08 7.39 -8.56
CA LEU A 583 -23.69 6.01 -8.83
C LEU A 583 -24.92 5.14 -8.72
N SER A 584 -25.22 4.36 -9.76
CA SER A 584 -26.36 3.44 -9.79
C SER A 584 -25.90 2.04 -10.21
N GLY A 585 -26.47 1.01 -9.59
CA GLY A 585 -26.07 -0.37 -9.83
C GLY A 585 -26.81 -1.38 -8.95
N SER A 586 -26.32 -2.62 -8.90
CA SER A 586 -26.80 -3.64 -7.98
C SER A 586 -25.65 -4.52 -7.46
N ALA A 587 -25.86 -5.07 -6.26
CA ALA A 587 -25.08 -6.18 -5.76
C ALA A 587 -25.90 -7.46 -5.83
N ARG A 588 -25.27 -8.58 -6.21
CA ARG A 588 -25.89 -9.91 -6.31
C ARG A 588 -25.09 -10.94 -5.54
N ASP A 589 -25.78 -11.89 -4.94
CA ASP A 589 -25.18 -12.98 -4.17
C ASP A 589 -25.97 -14.28 -4.39
N ASP A 590 -25.32 -15.44 -4.27
CA ASP A 590 -25.97 -16.73 -4.46
C ASP A 590 -26.90 -17.08 -3.28
N GLN A 591 -26.58 -16.60 -2.08
CA GLN A 591 -27.40 -16.74 -0.87
C GLN A 591 -28.23 -15.48 -0.60
N MET A 592 -27.58 -14.40 -0.16
CA MET A 592 -28.20 -13.10 0.07
C MET A 592 -27.19 -11.96 0.24
N VAL A 593 -27.55 -10.77 -0.23
CA VAL A 593 -26.81 -9.55 0.06
C VAL A 593 -27.26 -8.99 1.41
N LYS A 594 -26.36 -8.93 2.39
CA LYS A 594 -26.64 -8.36 3.72
C LYS A 594 -26.69 -6.84 3.71
N HIS A 595 -25.70 -6.21 3.09
CA HIS A 595 -25.66 -4.75 2.91
C HIS A 595 -24.66 -4.32 1.84
N LEU A 596 -24.85 -3.11 1.33
CA LEU A 596 -23.94 -2.40 0.44
C LEU A 596 -23.63 -1.02 1.01
N PHE A 597 -22.41 -0.54 0.80
CA PHE A 597 -22.04 0.85 1.10
C PHE A 597 -21.05 1.40 0.09
N VAL A 598 -21.06 2.72 -0.07
CA VAL A 598 -20.08 3.44 -0.90
C VAL A 598 -19.21 4.29 0.01
N MET A 599 -17.91 4.20 -0.17
CA MET A 599 -16.93 5.09 0.45
C MET A 599 -16.39 6.06 -0.59
N VAL A 600 -16.29 7.34 -0.23
CA VAL A 600 -15.51 8.33 -0.95
C VAL A 600 -14.35 8.72 -0.07
N ASN A 601 -13.13 8.56 -0.56
CA ASN A 601 -11.94 8.91 0.19
C ASN A 601 -11.91 8.31 1.62
N ASN A 602 -12.32 7.04 1.79
CA ASN A 602 -12.39 6.28 3.06
C ASN A 602 -13.47 6.79 4.02
N GLU A 603 -14.27 7.77 3.62
CA GLU A 603 -15.44 8.23 4.36
C GLU A 603 -16.67 7.54 3.76
N LYS A 604 -17.50 6.92 4.60
CA LYS A 604 -18.73 6.27 4.15
C LYS A 604 -19.72 7.34 3.69
N ALA A 605 -20.01 7.39 2.41
CA ALA A 605 -20.92 8.35 1.79
C ALA A 605 -22.34 7.80 1.61
N PHE A 606 -22.48 6.48 1.49
CA PHE A 606 -23.77 5.83 1.28
C PHE A 606 -23.82 4.46 1.97
N PHE A 607 -25.01 4.05 2.41
CA PHE A 607 -25.26 2.72 2.98
C PHE A 607 -26.67 2.27 2.62
N LYS A 608 -26.82 0.99 2.27
CA LYS A 608 -28.11 0.35 2.02
C LYS A 608 -28.11 -1.08 2.54
N SER A 609 -29.20 -1.48 3.14
CA SER A 609 -29.48 -2.87 3.52
C SER A 609 -30.92 -3.24 3.10
N PRO A 610 -31.24 -4.54 2.97
CA PRO A 610 -32.61 -5.00 2.83
C PRO A 610 -33.46 -4.59 4.05
N LYS A 611 -34.80 -4.66 3.93
CA LYS A 611 -35.67 -4.42 5.08
C LYS A 611 -35.42 -5.50 6.14
N LYS A 612 -35.66 -5.16 7.40
CA LYS A 612 -35.44 -6.09 8.52
C LYS A 612 -36.24 -7.39 8.29
N GLY A 613 -35.52 -8.53 8.26
CA GLY A 613 -36.11 -9.86 8.05
C GLY A 613 -36.27 -10.26 6.58
N GLU A 614 -35.99 -9.36 5.63
CA GLU A 614 -36.02 -9.65 4.20
C GLU A 614 -34.69 -10.28 3.75
N LYS A 615 -34.77 -11.37 2.99
CA LYS A 615 -33.62 -11.98 2.31
C LYS A 615 -33.71 -11.67 0.83
N VAL A 616 -32.76 -10.92 0.31
CA VAL A 616 -32.71 -10.57 -1.13
C VAL A 616 -31.41 -11.08 -1.74
N LYS A 617 -31.52 -11.71 -2.90
CA LYS A 617 -30.36 -12.12 -3.70
C LYS A 617 -29.77 -10.97 -4.52
N GLU A 618 -30.54 -9.92 -4.73
CA GLU A 618 -30.13 -8.72 -5.46
C GLU A 618 -30.55 -7.46 -4.69
N LEU A 619 -29.60 -6.54 -4.53
CA LEU A 619 -29.80 -5.25 -3.87
C LEU A 619 -29.38 -4.12 -4.83
N ALA A 620 -30.35 -3.56 -5.54
CA ALA A 620 -30.13 -2.36 -6.35
C ALA A 620 -29.82 -1.14 -5.47
N PHE A 621 -29.02 -0.20 -5.94
CA PHE A 621 -28.72 1.06 -5.28
C PHE A 621 -28.64 2.23 -6.26
N SER A 622 -28.90 3.43 -5.75
CA SER A 622 -28.56 4.69 -6.40
C SER A 622 -28.08 5.63 -5.29
N ALA A 623 -26.87 6.15 -5.45
CA ALA A 623 -26.15 6.88 -4.43
C ALA A 623 -25.63 8.19 -5.00
N GLU A 624 -26.03 9.32 -4.42
CA GLU A 624 -25.39 10.61 -4.68
C GLU A 624 -24.25 10.80 -3.68
N VAL A 625 -23.02 10.90 -4.16
CA VAL A 625 -21.82 10.98 -3.33
C VAL A 625 -21.08 12.31 -3.53
N PRO A 626 -20.55 12.94 -2.45
CA PRO A 626 -19.78 14.16 -2.56
C PRO A 626 -18.38 13.87 -3.09
N LEU A 627 -17.80 14.81 -3.84
CA LEU A 627 -16.43 14.77 -4.34
C LEU A 627 -15.65 15.99 -3.83
N LYS A 628 -14.40 15.75 -3.41
CA LYS A 628 -13.41 16.81 -3.12
C LYS A 628 -12.74 17.21 -4.44
N GLU A 629 -12.25 18.44 -4.55
CA GLU A 629 -11.49 18.88 -5.73
C GLU A 629 -10.25 17.99 -5.95
N GLY A 630 -9.98 17.61 -7.20
CA GLY A 630 -8.94 16.65 -7.56
C GLY A 630 -9.41 15.19 -7.50
N PRO A 631 -8.48 14.22 -7.39
CA PRO A 631 -8.80 12.79 -7.44
C PRO A 631 -9.53 12.31 -6.18
N ASN A 632 -10.59 11.53 -6.37
CA ASN A 632 -11.39 10.91 -5.33
C ASN A 632 -11.39 9.39 -5.51
N THR A 633 -10.96 8.64 -4.50
CA THR A 633 -11.07 7.18 -4.50
C THR A 633 -12.49 6.79 -4.10
N ILE A 634 -13.20 6.14 -5.02
CA ILE A 634 -14.55 5.61 -4.80
C ILE A 634 -14.44 4.11 -4.60
N THR A 635 -14.98 3.60 -3.48
CA THR A 635 -15.04 2.16 -3.21
C THR A 635 -16.47 1.74 -2.93
N ILE A 636 -17.01 0.84 -3.74
CA ILE A 636 -18.33 0.22 -3.53
C ILE A 636 -18.08 -1.14 -2.89
N VAL A 637 -18.68 -1.39 -1.72
CA VAL A 637 -18.52 -2.64 -0.98
C VAL A 637 -19.87 -3.31 -0.79
N ALA A 638 -19.94 -4.59 -1.12
CA ALA A 638 -21.08 -5.46 -0.83
C ALA A 638 -20.63 -6.57 0.11
N ARG A 639 -21.51 -6.94 1.04
CA ARG A 639 -21.27 -8.01 2.01
C ARG A 639 -22.47 -8.95 2.05
N ASP A 640 -22.20 -10.25 2.15
CA ASP A 640 -23.21 -11.29 2.35
C ASP A 640 -23.51 -11.54 3.85
N ASP A 641 -24.32 -12.55 4.15
CA ASP A 641 -24.61 -12.96 5.53
C ASP A 641 -23.53 -13.86 6.16
N ALA A 642 -22.77 -14.61 5.34
CA ALA A 642 -21.64 -15.44 5.74
C ALA A 642 -20.39 -14.64 6.17
N GLY A 643 -20.36 -13.35 5.86
CA GLY A 643 -19.32 -12.41 6.25
C GLY A 643 -18.33 -12.05 5.13
N LEU A 644 -18.44 -12.67 3.95
CA LEU A 644 -17.62 -12.37 2.78
C LEU A 644 -17.96 -11.00 2.22
N SER A 645 -16.94 -10.29 1.75
CA SER A 645 -17.10 -8.96 1.18
C SER A 645 -16.40 -8.89 -0.16
N TYR A 646 -16.99 -8.12 -1.07
CA TYR A 646 -16.38 -7.75 -2.33
C TYR A 646 -16.36 -6.23 -2.44
N ALA A 647 -15.28 -5.70 -3.01
CA ALA A 647 -15.07 -4.28 -3.17
C ALA A 647 -14.59 -3.94 -4.59
N GLN A 648 -15.26 -3.01 -5.24
CA GLN A 648 -14.80 -2.38 -6.47
C GLN A 648 -14.32 -0.98 -6.17
N THR A 649 -13.13 -0.63 -6.67
CA THR A 649 -12.51 0.68 -6.43
C THR A 649 -12.08 1.30 -7.74
N PHE A 650 -12.31 2.60 -7.89
CA PHE A 650 -11.85 3.43 -9.01
C PHE A 650 -11.59 4.86 -8.52
N VAL A 651 -10.97 5.69 -9.37
CA VAL A 651 -10.67 7.08 -9.04
C VAL A 651 -11.38 8.03 -10.00
N VAL A 652 -12.06 9.02 -9.43
CA VAL A 652 -12.74 10.08 -10.19
C VAL A 652 -12.15 11.43 -9.81
N SER A 653 -11.69 12.18 -10.80
CA SER A 653 -11.19 13.54 -10.62
C SER A 653 -12.32 14.55 -10.74
N SER A 654 -12.50 15.39 -9.72
CA SER A 654 -13.51 16.45 -9.67
C SER A 654 -12.90 17.83 -9.95
N LYS A 655 -13.55 18.60 -10.81
CA LYS A 655 -13.19 19.98 -11.16
C LYS A 655 -14.39 20.94 -11.12
N PRO A 656 -14.83 21.37 -9.94
CA PRO A 656 -15.98 22.26 -9.81
C PRO A 656 -15.74 23.65 -10.42
N ALA A 657 -14.48 24.11 -10.50
CA ALA A 657 -14.12 25.42 -11.04
C ALA A 657 -14.46 25.59 -12.54
N LEU A 658 -14.36 24.52 -13.34
CA LEU A 658 -14.75 24.54 -14.76
C LEU A 658 -16.27 24.71 -14.96
N ALA A 659 -17.10 24.34 -13.99
CA ALA A 659 -18.55 24.55 -14.06
C ALA A 659 -18.99 25.99 -13.77
N LYS A 660 -18.12 26.83 -13.20
CA LYS A 660 -18.44 28.21 -12.78
C LYS A 660 -17.89 29.31 -13.70
N GLY A 661 -17.11 28.97 -14.73
CA GLY A 661 -16.71 29.96 -15.73
C GLY A 661 -15.61 29.50 -16.67
N SER A 662 -16.00 29.14 -17.90
CA SER A 662 -15.31 29.49 -19.15
C SER A 662 -16.13 28.98 -20.33
N GLY A 663 -17.03 29.83 -20.84
CA GLY A 663 -17.12 29.91 -22.29
C GLY A 663 -15.76 30.43 -22.76
N VAL A 664 -15.04 29.62 -23.54
CA VAL A 664 -14.05 29.95 -24.57
C VAL A 664 -13.45 28.61 -25.05
N GLU A 665 -13.91 28.23 -26.24
CA GLU A 665 -13.26 27.53 -27.35
C GLU A 665 -12.23 26.41 -27.06
N THR A 666 -12.67 25.19 -27.37
CA THR A 666 -11.82 24.10 -27.88
C THR A 666 -11.08 24.54 -29.15
N PRO A 667 -9.84 24.06 -29.42
CA PRO A 667 -9.24 24.20 -30.73
C PRO A 667 -10.05 23.51 -31.83
#